data_AF-A0A9Y3QT60-F1
#
_entry.id   AF-A0A9Y3QT60-F1
#
_cell.length_a   1.000
_cell.length_b   1.000
_cell.length_c   1.000
_cell.angle_alpha   90.00
_cell.angle_beta   90.00
_cell.angle_gamma   90.00
#
_symmetry.space_group_name_H-M   'P 1'
#
loop_
_entity.id
_entity.type
_entity.pdbx_description
1 polymer ?
#
loop_
_entity_poly.entity_id
_entity_poly.type
_entity_poly.pdbx_seq_one_letter_code
_entity_poly.pdbx_strand_id
1 'polypeptide(L)'
;MNQYSLADVMTDKGNFTVPKLSESNMGFGVLGVFLGLLLEVSTHGPHGVPRTSWRHQDLDLMEFSEPGIFNYSTLLLSEERDALYVGAREAIFELSKKNVSVRNKKVQWPVTEKSMNMCTLKGKSKERECLNYIRVLQAVDDTRLYVCGTHAFQPQCDYLYFGNFSLHGKPEDGRGKCSFDPSQSFTTVMADGVLYSGTAYNFLGSEPIISRYSPTESLLRTEYSTSWLNEPSFVFADVIREGENGADGEDDKIYFFFTEVSVEYEFFGKLFIPRVARVCKGDLGGQRTLQKKWTSFLKAKLVCSMPELNFVFNVVHDVFILKGTDRKNTVIYGVFTSQWGNVGLSAVCAYEIKDVEDVFSKGKYMQKATVEQSHTKWVRYNGITPTPRPGACINNQMRLQNMNNSLHLPDKTLQFVKDHPLLEDPILPIHNRPRLITKDVNYTQIVVERVQALDKITYDVIFTGTDKGVLHKSVLVEDEVHIVEEIQLLKNAEPIKNLLLSSETQCLYAGSDLGVVQSPTAFCGRYSSCVDCILARDPYCAWHPKTATCVNIFDTASQTLRGLIQSMKGDANMCPSVPVLFRKDYRHVAVKLGSSAELPCLVHSNLAQVMWKSNDSVLTEASRFHLIAENGLLIYSVAPEDQGYYECWSVEWSPAAGRNFSRLLAGYTLTLDLLPRPPHQAGHVVTTTLGGHDAATTGAAEASSPVATSSSLSSSGGSTPSALPSSFPHSSSPSSTKPHNAEAREAEVRLLPPLLKDQAWGVHAQEAFLLFCLALGKL
;
A
#
# COMPACT_ATOMS: atom_id res chain seq x y z
N MET A 1 -59.95 -53.62 -37.52
CA MET A 1 -60.31 -52.19 -37.71
C MET A 1 -60.17 -51.50 -36.36
N ASN A 2 -59.31 -50.48 -36.32
CA ASN A 2 -59.07 -49.43 -35.31
C ASN A 2 -59.31 -49.64 -33.80
N GLN A 3 -58.22 -49.30 -33.07
CA GLN A 3 -58.09 -48.73 -31.73
C GLN A 3 -58.59 -49.54 -30.52
N TYR A 4 -57.67 -49.90 -29.62
CA TYR A 4 -57.65 -49.51 -28.19
C TYR A 4 -56.27 -49.86 -27.56
N SER A 5 -55.92 -49.08 -26.53
CA SER A 5 -54.69 -49.09 -25.69
C SER A 5 -54.38 -50.44 -25.03
N LEU A 6 -53.09 -50.73 -24.74
CA LEU A 6 -52.71 -51.58 -23.60
C LEU A 6 -51.33 -51.24 -23.01
N ALA A 7 -51.30 -51.29 -21.68
CA ALA A 7 -50.19 -51.04 -20.79
C ALA A 7 -49.27 -52.27 -20.57
N ASP A 8 -48.08 -51.97 -20.04
CA ASP A 8 -47.27 -52.71 -19.07
C ASP A 8 -46.52 -54.03 -19.37
N VAL A 9 -45.36 -54.10 -18.67
CA VAL A 9 -44.51 -55.24 -18.26
C VAL A 9 -43.32 -55.56 -19.20
N MET A 10 -42.18 -54.90 -18.96
CA MET A 10 -41.03 -55.29 -18.11
C MET A 10 -40.07 -56.32 -18.73
N THR A 11 -38.82 -55.92 -18.94
CA THR A 11 -37.62 -56.76 -18.72
C THR A 11 -36.44 -55.88 -18.30
N ASP A 12 -36.15 -55.96 -17.02
CA ASP A 12 -34.82 -56.06 -16.39
C ASP A 12 -33.68 -55.10 -16.84
N LYS A 13 -33.23 -54.24 -15.92
CA LYS A 13 -31.80 -53.93 -15.71
C LYS A 13 -31.56 -53.01 -14.49
N GLY A 14 -31.02 -53.61 -13.43
CA GLY A 14 -29.87 -53.08 -12.68
C GLY A 14 -30.06 -51.81 -11.85
N ASN A 15 -30.29 -52.00 -10.54
CA ASN A 15 -29.96 -51.01 -9.51
C ASN A 15 -28.44 -50.72 -9.53
N PHE A 16 -28.05 -49.53 -9.99
CA PHE A 16 -26.73 -48.94 -9.70
C PHE A 16 -26.89 -47.93 -8.57
N THR A 17 -26.68 -48.39 -7.33
CA THR A 17 -26.42 -47.50 -6.20
C THR A 17 -25.02 -46.92 -6.37
N VAL A 18 -24.94 -45.65 -6.79
CA VAL A 18 -23.70 -44.85 -6.71
C VAL A 18 -23.37 -44.69 -5.22
N PRO A 19 -22.18 -45.08 -4.75
CA PRO A 19 -21.81 -44.82 -3.37
C PRO A 19 -21.70 -43.31 -3.18
N LYS A 20 -22.39 -42.78 -2.16
CA LYS A 20 -22.17 -41.42 -1.65
C LYS A 20 -20.67 -41.26 -1.39
N LEU A 21 -20.01 -40.44 -2.20
CA LEU A 21 -18.69 -39.91 -1.87
C LEU A 21 -18.80 -39.19 -0.52
N SER A 22 -17.98 -39.60 0.44
CA SER A 22 -17.82 -38.94 1.73
C SER A 22 -17.58 -37.44 1.51
N GLU A 23 -18.32 -36.58 2.23
CA GLU A 23 -18.16 -35.10 2.19
C GLU A 23 -16.71 -34.67 2.40
N SER A 24 -15.90 -35.48 3.09
CA SER A 24 -14.48 -35.24 3.28
C SER A 24 -13.67 -35.26 1.98
N ASN A 25 -14.02 -36.10 1.00
CA ASN A 25 -13.27 -36.21 -0.27
C ASN A 25 -13.58 -35.06 -1.25
N MET A 26 -14.78 -34.48 -1.17
CA MET A 26 -15.13 -33.25 -1.91
C MET A 26 -14.35 -32.04 -1.38
N GLY A 27 -14.14 -31.95 -0.06
CA GLY A 27 -13.38 -30.87 0.56
C GLY A 27 -11.92 -30.82 0.07
N PHE A 28 -11.25 -31.98 -0.05
CA PHE A 28 -9.87 -32.04 -0.56
C PHE A 28 -9.75 -31.70 -2.04
N GLY A 29 -10.71 -32.13 -2.88
CA GLY A 29 -10.72 -31.79 -4.31
C GLY A 29 -10.91 -30.29 -4.55
N VAL A 30 -11.81 -29.66 -3.82
CA VAL A 30 -12.07 -28.22 -3.91
C VAL A 30 -10.87 -27.43 -3.38
N LEU A 31 -10.30 -27.82 -2.24
CA LEU A 31 -9.09 -27.20 -1.69
C LEU A 31 -7.91 -27.31 -2.67
N GLY A 32 -7.75 -28.45 -3.35
CA GLY A 32 -6.72 -28.65 -4.37
C GLY A 32 -6.89 -27.74 -5.59
N VAL A 33 -8.12 -27.52 -6.06
CA VAL A 33 -8.41 -26.57 -7.14
C VAL A 33 -8.11 -25.13 -6.70
N PHE A 34 -8.51 -24.74 -5.48
CA PHE A 34 -8.19 -23.42 -4.93
C PHE A 34 -6.69 -23.20 -4.73
N LEU A 35 -5.97 -24.21 -4.24
CA LEU A 35 -4.52 -24.13 -4.09
C LEU A 35 -3.83 -24.04 -5.46
N GLY A 36 -4.32 -24.78 -6.45
CA GLY A 36 -3.86 -24.70 -7.84
C GLY A 36 -4.06 -23.31 -8.44
N LEU A 37 -5.24 -22.71 -8.28
CA LEU A 37 -5.54 -21.35 -8.72
C LEU A 37 -4.68 -20.30 -8.00
N LEU A 38 -4.51 -20.42 -6.68
CA LEU A 38 -3.65 -19.53 -5.91
C LEU A 38 -2.20 -19.64 -6.38
N LEU A 39 -1.70 -20.84 -6.65
CA LEU A 39 -0.35 -21.05 -7.19
C LEU A 39 -0.22 -20.47 -8.59
N GLU A 40 -1.19 -20.69 -9.49
CA GLU A 40 -1.16 -20.16 -10.85
C GLU A 40 -1.18 -18.63 -10.88
N VAL A 41 -2.00 -17.99 -10.04
CA VAL A 41 -1.99 -16.53 -9.86
C VAL A 41 -0.68 -16.07 -9.24
N SER A 42 -0.11 -16.82 -8.29
CA SER A 42 1.17 -16.47 -7.66
C SER A 42 2.35 -16.60 -8.61
N THR A 43 2.37 -17.59 -9.51
CA THR A 43 3.48 -17.81 -10.46
C THR A 43 3.31 -17.05 -11.78
N HIS A 44 2.08 -16.86 -12.27
CA HIS A 44 1.80 -16.30 -13.60
C HIS A 44 0.93 -15.04 -13.59
N GLY A 45 0.36 -14.64 -12.45
CA GLY A 45 -0.37 -13.38 -12.36
C GLY A 45 0.52 -12.16 -12.69
N PRO A 46 -0.08 -11.05 -13.18
CA PRO A 46 0.67 -9.84 -13.50
C PRO A 46 1.39 -9.30 -12.26
N HIS A 47 2.67 -8.94 -12.42
CA HIS A 47 3.49 -8.31 -11.38
C HIS A 47 3.75 -6.86 -11.77
N GLY A 48 3.15 -5.91 -11.04
CA GLY A 48 3.61 -4.53 -11.07
C GLY A 48 4.81 -4.38 -10.14
N VAL A 49 6.02 -4.25 -10.69
CA VAL A 49 7.21 -3.89 -9.91
C VAL A 49 7.32 -2.37 -9.89
N PRO A 50 7.40 -1.72 -8.71
CA PRO A 50 7.65 -0.28 -8.62
C PRO A 50 8.94 0.09 -9.36
N ARG A 51 8.90 1.10 -10.25
CA ARG A 51 10.10 1.49 -10.99
C ARG A 51 11.21 1.96 -10.06
N THR A 52 10.91 2.73 -9.04
CA THR A 52 11.89 3.24 -8.07
C THR A 52 11.44 2.99 -6.64
N SER A 53 12.39 2.83 -5.71
CA SER A 53 12.12 2.56 -4.29
C SER A 53 12.86 3.55 -3.41
N TRP A 54 12.13 4.25 -2.54
CA TRP A 54 12.69 5.27 -1.65
C TRP A 54 12.60 4.85 -0.19
N ARG A 55 13.73 4.90 0.50
CA ARG A 55 13.76 4.67 1.95
C ARG A 55 13.31 5.94 2.67
N HIS A 56 12.66 5.75 3.80
CA HIS A 56 12.18 6.82 4.65
C HIS A 56 13.26 7.89 4.96
N GLN A 57 14.46 7.45 5.35
CA GLN A 57 15.58 8.33 5.72
C GLN A 57 16.17 9.13 4.55
N ASP A 58 15.89 8.71 3.32
CA ASP A 58 16.43 9.34 2.12
C ASP A 58 15.54 10.49 1.65
N LEU A 59 14.33 10.65 2.22
CA LEU A 59 13.32 11.62 1.82
C LEU A 59 13.07 12.67 2.89
N ASP A 60 12.72 13.87 2.45
CA ASP A 60 12.35 14.99 3.34
C ASP A 60 10.85 14.90 3.68
N LEU A 61 10.50 13.95 4.55
CA LEU A 61 9.13 13.77 5.04
C LEU A 61 8.90 14.61 6.29
N MET A 62 7.68 15.15 6.44
CA MET A 62 7.28 15.88 7.64
C MET A 62 6.44 14.95 8.53
N GLU A 63 6.71 14.95 9.83
CA GLU A 63 6.09 14.01 10.75
C GLU A 63 5.53 14.73 11.98
N PHE A 64 4.44 14.17 12.51
CA PHE A 64 3.85 14.58 13.77
C PHE A 64 3.56 13.36 14.65
N SER A 65 4.03 13.43 15.90
CA SER A 65 3.61 12.54 16.98
C SER A 65 3.66 13.29 18.30
N GLU A 66 2.77 12.94 19.23
CA GLU A 66 2.72 13.49 20.58
C GLU A 66 3.03 12.39 21.61
N PRO A 67 4.00 12.59 22.52
CA PRO A 67 4.33 11.60 23.54
C PRO A 67 3.12 11.14 24.36
N GLY A 68 2.92 9.82 24.46
CA GLY A 68 1.81 9.21 25.21
C GLY A 68 0.49 9.12 24.43
N ILE A 69 0.40 9.71 23.23
CA ILE A 69 -0.77 9.64 22.35
C ILE A 69 -0.45 8.75 21.15
N PHE A 70 -1.40 7.89 20.80
CA PHE A 70 -1.27 6.87 19.75
C PHE A 70 -2.56 6.81 18.93
N ASN A 71 -2.58 5.98 17.90
CA ASN A 71 -3.76 5.67 17.07
C ASN A 71 -4.33 6.91 16.37
N TYR A 72 -3.52 7.56 15.52
CA TYR A 72 -3.87 8.72 14.70
C TYR A 72 -4.72 8.28 13.49
N SER A 73 -5.85 7.61 13.76
CA SER A 73 -6.62 6.86 12.78
C SER A 73 -7.70 7.65 12.05
N THR A 74 -8.04 8.86 12.52
CA THR A 74 -9.10 9.68 11.93
C THR A 74 -8.51 11.02 11.50
N LEU A 75 -8.54 11.31 10.20
CA LEU A 75 -8.06 12.56 9.64
C LEU A 75 -9.22 13.31 8.98
N LEU A 76 -9.22 14.63 9.09
CA LEU A 76 -10.13 15.52 8.35
C LEU A 76 -9.32 16.70 7.81
N LEU A 77 -9.22 16.77 6.49
CA LEU A 77 -8.56 17.87 5.79
C LEU A 77 -9.56 19.02 5.54
N SER A 78 -9.16 20.25 5.85
CA SER A 78 -9.96 21.45 5.56
C SER A 78 -9.13 22.44 4.75
N GLU A 79 -9.45 22.54 3.45
CA GLU A 79 -8.79 23.49 2.55
C GLU A 79 -9.09 24.94 2.97
N GLU A 80 -10.35 25.25 3.24
CA GLU A 80 -10.82 26.60 3.62
C GLU A 80 -10.16 27.15 4.90
N ARG A 81 -9.82 26.27 5.85
CA ARG A 81 -9.22 26.64 7.13
C ARG A 81 -7.71 26.45 7.17
N ASP A 82 -7.09 25.99 6.07
CA ASP A 82 -5.67 25.67 5.97
C ASP A 82 -5.19 24.73 7.11
N ALA A 83 -6.01 23.74 7.45
CA ALA A 83 -5.83 22.89 8.63
C ALA A 83 -6.06 21.41 8.36
N LEU A 84 -5.27 20.57 9.05
CA LEU A 84 -5.49 19.13 9.16
C LEU A 84 -5.93 18.80 10.58
N TYR A 85 -7.15 18.31 10.75
CA TYR A 85 -7.64 17.85 12.03
C TYR A 85 -7.36 16.35 12.20
N VAL A 86 -6.87 15.97 13.39
CA VAL A 86 -6.43 14.60 13.68
C VAL A 86 -7.11 14.11 14.95
N GLY A 87 -7.95 13.08 14.81
CA GLY A 87 -8.50 12.31 15.92
C GLY A 87 -7.57 11.16 16.27
N ALA A 88 -7.07 11.17 17.52
CA ALA A 88 -6.20 10.14 18.06
C ALA A 88 -6.82 9.49 19.31
N ARG A 89 -6.07 8.63 19.99
CA ARG A 89 -6.48 8.10 21.30
C ARG A 89 -6.42 9.20 22.37
N GLU A 90 -7.58 9.55 22.93
CA GLU A 90 -7.83 10.54 23.99
C GLU A 90 -7.52 11.99 23.62
N ALA A 91 -7.21 12.29 22.36
CA ALA A 91 -6.86 13.64 21.94
C ALA A 91 -7.31 13.95 20.51
N ILE A 92 -7.56 15.23 20.26
CA ILE A 92 -7.85 15.79 18.94
C ILE A 92 -6.86 16.94 18.72
N PHE A 93 -6.29 17.01 17.53
CA PHE A 93 -5.30 18.02 17.15
C PHE A 93 -5.77 18.83 15.94
N GLU A 94 -5.33 20.08 15.88
CA GLU A 94 -5.30 20.88 14.65
C GLU A 94 -3.82 21.06 14.28
N LEU A 95 -3.41 20.51 13.15
CA LEU A 95 -2.08 20.65 12.58
C LEU A 95 -2.13 21.62 11.39
N SER A 96 -1.00 22.26 11.10
CA SER A 96 -0.87 23.00 9.85
C SER A 96 -0.89 22.04 8.67
N LYS A 97 -1.76 22.30 7.68
CA LYS A 97 -1.82 21.56 6.42
C LYS A 97 -0.48 21.61 5.68
N LYS A 98 0.17 22.78 5.66
CA LYS A 98 1.45 23.00 4.97
C LYS A 98 2.64 22.29 5.62
N ASN A 99 2.61 22.13 6.94
CA ASN A 99 3.66 21.45 7.68
C ASN A 99 3.08 20.78 8.93
N VAL A 100 2.83 19.47 8.85
CA VAL A 100 2.19 18.70 9.92
C VAL A 100 2.97 18.70 11.24
N SER A 101 4.29 18.95 11.22
CA SER A 101 5.08 19.06 12.46
C SER A 101 4.65 20.25 13.33
N VAL A 102 3.93 21.23 12.76
CA VAL A 102 3.38 22.38 13.46
C VAL A 102 1.99 22.07 14.01
N ARG A 103 1.93 21.81 15.32
CA ARG A 103 0.68 21.66 16.07
C ARG A 103 0.11 23.02 16.47
N ASN A 104 -0.95 23.46 15.79
CA ASN A 104 -1.65 24.70 16.10
C ASN A 104 -2.43 24.58 17.41
N LYS A 105 -3.25 23.53 17.56
CA LYS A 105 -4.15 23.35 18.72
C LYS A 105 -4.28 21.89 19.13
N LYS A 106 -4.66 21.67 20.40
CA LYS A 106 -4.87 20.36 21.02
C LYS A 106 -6.02 20.44 22.01
N VAL A 107 -6.89 19.43 22.00
CA VAL A 107 -7.86 19.19 23.07
C VAL A 107 -7.78 17.73 23.49
N GLN A 108 -7.81 17.48 24.79
CA GLN A 108 -7.84 16.14 25.34
C GLN A 108 -9.25 15.76 25.72
N TRP A 109 -9.63 14.51 25.45
CA TRP A 109 -10.92 13.93 25.83
C TRP A 109 -10.74 12.53 26.41
N PRO A 110 -10.05 12.41 27.57
CA PRO A 110 -9.77 11.13 28.21
C PRO A 110 -11.02 10.54 28.86
N VAL A 111 -10.95 9.24 29.17
CA VAL A 111 -12.02 8.53 29.89
C VAL A 111 -11.90 8.79 31.39
N THR A 112 -13.04 8.95 32.08
CA THR A 112 -13.03 9.04 33.55
C THR A 112 -12.64 7.71 34.19
N GLU A 113 -11.99 7.74 35.37
CA GLU A 113 -11.61 6.51 36.09
C GLU A 113 -12.80 5.58 36.35
N LYS A 114 -13.98 6.15 36.63
CA LYS A 114 -15.22 5.39 36.83
C LYS A 114 -15.60 4.60 35.58
N SER A 115 -15.65 5.26 34.42
CA SER A 115 -15.99 4.62 33.15
C SER A 115 -14.95 3.57 32.75
N MET A 116 -13.67 3.87 32.97
CA MET A 116 -12.56 2.94 32.72
C MET A 116 -12.70 1.68 33.59
N ASN A 117 -12.91 1.83 34.90
CA ASN A 117 -13.12 0.70 35.82
C ASN A 117 -14.35 -0.13 35.44
N MET A 118 -15.45 0.53 35.06
CA MET A 118 -16.65 -0.18 34.58
C MET A 118 -16.37 -0.98 33.29
N CYS A 119 -15.56 -0.46 32.39
CA CYS A 119 -15.14 -1.17 31.18
C CYS A 119 -14.26 -2.38 31.52
N THR A 120 -13.29 -2.22 32.42
CA THR A 120 -12.42 -3.33 32.88
C THR A 120 -13.21 -4.43 33.58
N LEU A 121 -14.23 -4.10 34.37
CA LEU A 121 -15.15 -5.07 34.98
C LEU A 121 -15.93 -5.90 33.94
N LYS A 122 -16.07 -5.41 32.71
CA LYS A 122 -16.65 -6.16 31.58
C LYS A 122 -15.62 -7.03 30.83
N GLY A 123 -14.41 -7.19 31.38
CA GLY A 123 -13.36 -8.05 30.83
C GLY A 123 -12.52 -7.42 29.72
N LYS A 124 -12.57 -6.10 29.55
CA LYS A 124 -11.80 -5.36 28.53
C LYS A 124 -10.48 -4.83 29.09
N SER A 125 -9.45 -4.75 28.26
CA SER A 125 -8.11 -4.27 28.66
C SER A 125 -8.14 -2.81 29.08
N LYS A 126 -7.63 -2.52 30.28
CA LYS A 126 -7.52 -1.16 30.82
C LYS A 126 -6.58 -0.28 29.98
N GLU A 127 -5.48 -0.86 29.51
CA GLU A 127 -4.38 -0.14 28.85
C GLU A 127 -4.60 0.06 27.35
N ARG A 128 -5.44 -0.78 26.72
CA ARG A 128 -5.66 -0.77 25.25
C ARG A 128 -7.10 -0.49 24.85
N GLU A 129 -8.08 -1.06 25.53
CA GLU A 129 -9.47 -1.07 25.08
C GLU A 129 -10.32 -0.02 25.80
N CYS A 130 -10.11 0.18 27.10
CA CYS A 130 -10.89 1.07 27.96
C CYS A 130 -10.44 2.54 27.91
N LEU A 131 -10.08 3.02 26.72
CA LEU A 131 -9.69 4.40 26.44
C LEU A 131 -10.67 5.03 25.44
N ASN A 132 -10.55 6.33 25.20
CA ASN A 132 -11.37 7.04 24.23
C ASN A 132 -10.66 7.10 22.88
N TYR A 133 -11.08 6.31 21.91
CA TYR A 133 -10.56 6.40 20.55
C TYR A 133 -11.48 7.30 19.74
N ILE A 134 -10.96 8.43 19.25
CA ILE A 134 -11.73 9.30 18.35
C ILE A 134 -11.96 8.56 17.03
N ARG A 135 -13.21 8.51 16.60
CA ARG A 135 -13.65 7.78 15.40
C ARG A 135 -14.33 8.69 14.40
N VAL A 136 -15.18 9.58 14.89
CA VAL A 136 -15.93 10.53 14.06
C VAL A 136 -15.29 11.89 14.22
N LEU A 137 -14.96 12.53 13.10
CA LEU A 137 -14.44 13.89 13.03
C LEU A 137 -15.00 14.51 11.75
N GLN A 138 -16.08 15.27 11.87
CA GLN A 138 -16.85 15.75 10.72
C GLN A 138 -17.16 17.24 10.87
N ALA A 139 -16.98 18.03 9.81
CA ALA A 139 -17.40 19.43 9.81
C ALA A 139 -18.92 19.54 9.72
N VAL A 140 -19.55 20.18 10.71
CA VAL A 140 -21.01 20.40 10.72
C VAL A 140 -21.37 21.64 9.93
N ASP A 141 -20.62 22.70 10.20
CA ASP A 141 -20.75 24.04 9.67
C ASP A 141 -19.40 24.75 9.83
N ASP A 142 -19.34 26.02 9.43
CA ASP A 142 -18.11 26.81 9.48
C ASP A 142 -17.65 27.14 10.91
N THR A 143 -18.33 26.70 11.97
CA THR A 143 -17.99 27.08 13.35
C THR A 143 -17.57 25.90 14.23
N ARG A 144 -17.96 24.67 13.88
CA ARG A 144 -17.75 23.50 14.73
C ARG A 144 -17.62 22.17 13.97
N LEU A 145 -16.92 21.25 14.60
CA LEU A 145 -16.84 19.84 14.26
C LEU A 145 -17.80 19.03 15.13
N TYR A 146 -18.37 17.98 14.57
CA TYR A 146 -19.01 16.89 15.31
C TYR A 146 -17.98 15.80 15.54
N VAL A 147 -17.74 15.47 16.80
CA VAL A 147 -16.70 14.53 17.20
C VAL A 147 -17.29 13.43 18.04
N CYS A 148 -16.92 12.18 17.75
CA CYS A 148 -17.31 11.04 18.58
C CYS A 148 -16.12 10.12 18.86
N GLY A 149 -16.13 9.49 20.03
CA GLY A 149 -15.17 8.46 20.36
C GLY A 149 -15.76 7.30 21.14
N THR A 150 -15.02 6.19 21.19
CA THR A 150 -15.44 4.92 21.81
C THR A 150 -15.68 5.04 23.32
N HIS A 151 -15.00 6.00 23.96
CA HIS A 151 -15.07 6.36 25.38
C HIS A 151 -15.22 5.13 26.32
N ALA A 152 -14.28 4.18 26.22
CA ALA A 152 -14.29 2.92 26.97
C ALA A 152 -15.57 2.09 26.81
N PHE A 153 -15.93 1.78 25.56
CA PHE A 153 -17.13 1.01 25.20
C PHE A 153 -18.43 1.67 25.66
N GLN A 154 -18.45 3.00 25.71
CA GLN A 154 -19.64 3.82 25.94
C GLN A 154 -19.58 5.00 24.97
N PRO A 155 -19.85 4.77 23.66
CA PRO A 155 -19.63 5.79 22.63
C PRO A 155 -20.30 7.11 23.00
N GLN A 156 -19.53 8.19 22.89
CA GLN A 156 -19.98 9.56 23.18
C GLN A 156 -19.68 10.45 22.00
N CYS A 157 -20.55 11.43 21.76
CA CYS A 157 -20.35 12.47 20.77
C CYS A 157 -20.43 13.86 21.41
N ASP A 158 -19.69 14.83 20.89
CA ASP A 158 -19.73 16.23 21.35
C ASP A 158 -19.40 17.17 20.17
N TYR A 159 -19.62 18.47 20.35
CA TYR A 159 -19.22 19.50 19.40
C TYR A 159 -17.89 20.12 19.81
N LEU A 160 -16.96 20.25 18.86
CA LEU A 160 -15.68 20.94 19.02
C LEU A 160 -15.70 22.24 18.22
N TYR A 161 -15.55 23.39 18.87
CA TYR A 161 -15.60 24.70 18.20
C TYR A 161 -14.25 25.11 17.64
N PHE A 162 -14.20 25.58 16.38
CA PHE A 162 -12.93 25.99 15.75
C PHE A 162 -12.27 27.19 16.43
N GLY A 163 -13.07 28.11 16.97
CA GLY A 163 -12.56 29.36 17.56
C GLY A 163 -11.61 29.10 18.73
N ASN A 164 -12.13 28.53 19.82
CA ASN A 164 -11.35 28.25 21.03
C ASN A 164 -10.78 26.82 21.09
N PHE A 165 -11.13 25.96 20.13
CA PHE A 165 -10.73 24.55 20.08
C PHE A 165 -11.04 23.79 21.37
N SER A 166 -12.21 24.06 21.94
CA SER A 166 -12.74 23.34 23.11
C SER A 166 -13.99 22.55 22.77
N LEU A 167 -14.15 21.41 23.44
CA LEU A 167 -15.40 20.66 23.44
C LEU A 167 -16.51 21.46 24.13
N HIS A 168 -17.75 21.27 23.70
CA HIS A 168 -18.92 21.92 24.31
C HIS A 168 -19.18 21.43 25.74
N GLY A 169 -18.78 20.19 26.06
CA GLY A 169 -18.83 19.64 27.43
C GLY A 169 -20.19 19.08 27.82
N LYS A 170 -21.09 18.86 26.86
CA LYS A 170 -22.37 18.14 27.06
C LYS A 170 -22.43 16.96 26.09
N PRO A 171 -21.72 15.86 26.39
CA PRO A 171 -21.65 14.74 25.47
C PRO A 171 -23.01 14.08 25.29
N GLU A 172 -23.33 13.78 24.03
CA GLU A 172 -24.49 13.03 23.58
C GLU A 172 -24.19 11.52 23.54
N ASP A 173 -25.23 10.70 23.58
CA ASP A 173 -25.11 9.26 23.29
C ASP A 173 -24.59 9.06 21.85
N GLY A 174 -23.47 8.35 21.74
CA GLY A 174 -22.80 8.00 20.49
C GLY A 174 -23.26 6.68 19.89
N ARG A 175 -24.20 5.96 20.53
CA ARG A 175 -24.67 4.66 20.04
C ARG A 175 -25.23 4.74 18.61
N GLY A 176 -24.68 3.92 17.73
CA GLY A 176 -25.02 3.91 16.31
C GLY A 176 -24.38 5.04 15.49
N LYS A 177 -23.76 6.04 16.13
CA LYS A 177 -22.97 7.11 15.48
C LYS A 177 -21.49 6.75 15.45
N CYS A 178 -21.01 6.04 16.48
CA CYS A 178 -19.63 5.64 16.70
C CYS A 178 -19.59 4.19 17.22
N SER A 179 -18.49 3.47 16.92
CA SER A 179 -18.28 2.11 17.40
C SER A 179 -18.00 2.07 18.91
N PHE A 180 -18.29 0.92 19.54
CA PHE A 180 -17.97 0.64 20.94
C PHE A 180 -16.53 0.19 21.10
N ASP A 181 -16.13 -0.77 20.26
CA ASP A 181 -14.79 -1.35 20.27
C ASP A 181 -13.87 -0.58 19.30
N PRO A 182 -12.64 -0.24 19.68
CA PRO A 182 -11.69 0.40 18.76
C PRO A 182 -11.26 -0.50 17.57
N SER A 183 -11.49 -1.80 17.63
CA SER A 183 -11.23 -2.72 16.51
C SER A 183 -12.42 -2.88 15.56
N GLN A 184 -13.61 -2.45 15.97
CA GLN A 184 -14.81 -2.53 15.12
C GLN A 184 -14.71 -1.57 13.94
N SER A 185 -15.09 -2.06 12.78
CA SER A 185 -15.24 -1.25 11.58
C SER A 185 -16.38 -0.24 11.73
N PHE A 186 -16.18 0.91 11.10
CA PHE A 186 -17.12 2.01 11.15
C PHE A 186 -16.91 2.90 9.93
N THR A 187 -17.95 3.64 9.55
CA THR A 187 -17.83 4.70 8.55
C THR A 187 -18.85 5.79 8.82
N THR A 188 -18.53 7.03 8.47
CA THR A 188 -19.44 8.17 8.64
C THR A 188 -19.25 9.20 7.54
N VAL A 189 -20.32 9.92 7.22
CA VAL A 189 -20.28 11.13 6.38
C VAL A 189 -21.27 12.16 6.93
N MET A 190 -20.85 13.43 6.92
CA MET A 190 -21.74 14.55 7.19
C MET A 190 -22.25 15.14 5.88
N ALA A 191 -23.58 15.25 5.75
CA ALA A 191 -24.22 15.92 4.63
C ALA A 191 -25.21 16.95 5.19
N ASP A 192 -24.95 18.23 4.91
CA ASP A 192 -25.79 19.37 5.29
C ASP A 192 -26.14 19.40 6.80
N GLY A 193 -25.14 19.18 7.65
CA GLY A 193 -25.29 19.15 9.11
C GLY A 193 -25.96 17.89 9.67
N VAL A 194 -26.21 16.88 8.83
CA VAL A 194 -26.81 15.60 9.22
C VAL A 194 -25.78 14.47 9.10
N LEU A 195 -25.64 13.67 10.16
CA LEU A 195 -24.66 12.59 10.23
C LEU A 195 -25.27 11.28 9.73
N TYR A 196 -24.60 10.66 8.76
CA TYR A 196 -24.87 9.31 8.30
C TYR A 196 -23.77 8.38 8.80
N SER A 197 -24.14 7.22 9.35
CA SER A 197 -23.21 6.31 9.99
C SER A 197 -23.50 4.85 9.62
N GLY A 198 -22.43 4.08 9.43
CA GLY A 198 -22.45 2.62 9.35
C GLY A 198 -21.54 2.06 10.44
N THR A 199 -22.09 1.37 11.44
CA THR A 199 -21.31 0.81 12.56
C THR A 199 -22.09 -0.28 13.30
N ALA A 200 -21.60 -0.72 14.46
CA ALA A 200 -22.33 -1.57 15.39
C ALA A 200 -23.12 -0.75 16.42
N TYR A 201 -24.36 -1.16 16.68
CA TYR A 201 -25.29 -0.50 17.61
C TYR A 201 -25.12 -0.96 19.06
N ASN A 202 -24.43 -2.08 19.30
CA ASN A 202 -24.29 -2.67 20.64
C ASN A 202 -22.83 -2.98 21.01
N PHE A 203 -22.62 -3.26 22.30
CA PHE A 203 -21.29 -3.53 22.87
C PHE A 203 -20.57 -4.71 22.21
N LEU A 204 -21.31 -5.76 21.82
CA LEU A 204 -20.73 -7.00 21.27
C LEU A 204 -20.38 -6.90 19.78
N GLY A 205 -20.84 -5.87 19.08
CA GLY A 205 -20.66 -5.78 17.62
C GLY A 205 -21.66 -6.60 16.81
N SER A 206 -22.66 -7.22 17.44
CA SER A 206 -23.58 -8.16 16.79
C SER A 206 -24.76 -7.49 16.09
N GLU A 207 -25.02 -6.21 16.38
CA GLU A 207 -26.13 -5.45 15.82
C GLU A 207 -25.62 -4.40 14.82
N PRO A 208 -25.45 -4.73 13.53
CA PRO A 208 -25.04 -3.75 12.54
C PRO A 208 -26.16 -2.76 12.23
N ILE A 209 -25.79 -1.51 12.00
CA ILE A 209 -26.73 -0.43 11.70
C ILE A 209 -26.14 0.51 10.65
N ILE A 210 -26.97 0.86 9.65
CA ILE A 210 -26.78 2.08 8.87
C ILE A 210 -27.88 3.05 9.29
N SER A 211 -27.51 4.24 9.75
CA SER A 211 -28.45 5.22 10.29
C SER A 211 -28.14 6.66 9.93
N ARG A 212 -29.17 7.51 10.08
CA ARG A 212 -29.08 8.96 9.98
C ARG A 212 -29.48 9.60 11.28
N TYR A 213 -28.60 10.43 11.80
CA TYR A 213 -28.82 11.25 12.98
C TYR A 213 -28.88 12.73 12.59
N SER A 214 -29.99 13.38 12.99
CA SER A 214 -30.19 14.82 12.90
C SER A 214 -30.65 15.32 14.28
N PRO A 215 -30.24 16.54 14.69
CA PRO A 215 -30.78 17.16 15.91
C PRO A 215 -32.28 17.43 15.85
N THR A 216 -32.85 17.62 14.66
CA THR A 216 -34.24 18.03 14.44
C THR A 216 -35.16 16.91 13.99
N GLU A 217 -34.60 15.83 13.44
CA GLU A 217 -35.38 14.71 12.89
C GLU A 217 -35.21 13.43 13.70
N SER A 218 -36.20 12.54 13.63
CA SER A 218 -36.08 11.23 14.26
C SER A 218 -35.03 10.36 13.59
N LEU A 219 -34.33 9.55 14.39
CA LEU A 219 -33.39 8.53 13.91
C LEU A 219 -34.03 7.65 12.82
N LEU A 220 -33.44 7.65 11.64
CA LEU A 220 -33.77 6.75 10.54
C LEU A 220 -32.70 5.66 10.46
N ARG A 221 -33.08 4.39 10.36
CA ARG A 221 -32.13 3.27 10.45
C ARG A 221 -32.51 2.06 9.61
N THR A 222 -31.58 1.15 9.41
CA THR A 222 -31.84 -0.15 8.80
C THR A 222 -32.73 -1.05 9.66
N GLU A 223 -33.36 -2.04 9.02
CA GLU A 223 -33.99 -3.13 9.74
C GLU A 223 -32.97 -4.10 10.33
N TYR A 224 -33.29 -4.63 11.51
CA TYR A 224 -32.44 -5.64 12.14
C TYR A 224 -32.77 -7.01 11.54
N SER A 225 -32.19 -7.27 10.37
CA SER A 225 -32.38 -8.49 9.60
C SER A 225 -31.13 -8.79 8.77
N THR A 226 -30.75 -10.06 8.70
CA THR A 226 -29.64 -10.54 7.86
C THR A 226 -29.85 -10.25 6.36
N SER A 227 -31.09 -9.99 5.94
CA SER A 227 -31.38 -9.56 4.56
C SER A 227 -30.86 -8.17 4.26
N TRP A 228 -30.87 -7.30 5.27
CA TRP A 228 -30.42 -5.93 5.15
C TRP A 228 -28.91 -5.84 5.35
N LEU A 229 -28.41 -6.38 6.47
CA LEU A 229 -27.00 -6.39 6.83
C LEU A 229 -26.65 -7.71 7.51
N ASN A 230 -25.64 -8.42 7.02
CA ASN A 230 -25.23 -9.72 7.56
C ASN A 230 -23.77 -9.71 7.98
N GLU A 231 -23.49 -9.39 9.25
CA GLU A 231 -22.13 -9.25 9.78
C GLU A 231 -21.24 -8.33 8.89
N PRO A 232 -21.66 -7.09 8.57
CA PRO A 232 -20.89 -6.21 7.71
C PRO A 232 -19.64 -5.67 8.41
N SER A 233 -18.58 -5.51 7.63
CA SER A 233 -17.42 -4.68 7.94
C SER A 233 -17.49 -3.40 7.11
N PHE A 234 -17.77 -2.27 7.75
CA PHE A 234 -17.93 -0.97 7.08
C PHE A 234 -16.59 -0.37 6.68
N VAL A 235 -16.54 0.19 5.47
CA VAL A 235 -15.30 0.72 4.87
C VAL A 235 -15.41 2.21 4.62
N PHE A 236 -16.38 2.63 3.80
CA PHE A 236 -16.47 4.01 3.34
C PHE A 236 -17.91 4.47 3.18
N ALA A 237 -18.16 5.77 3.32
CA ALA A 237 -19.43 6.39 2.99
C ALA A 237 -19.20 7.82 2.50
N ASP A 238 -19.94 8.23 1.48
CA ASP A 238 -19.92 9.61 0.98
C ASP A 238 -21.24 9.97 0.28
N VAL A 239 -21.47 11.26 0.14
CA VAL A 239 -22.58 11.85 -0.62
C VAL A 239 -22.18 12.06 -2.08
N ILE A 240 -23.02 11.56 -2.99
CA ILE A 240 -22.99 11.93 -4.40
C ILE A 240 -24.22 12.81 -4.65
N ARG A 241 -23.96 14.09 -4.91
CA ARG A 241 -24.99 15.09 -5.15
C ARG A 241 -25.48 15.02 -6.59
N GLU A 242 -26.79 15.18 -6.80
CA GLU A 242 -27.42 15.16 -8.13
C GLU A 242 -27.07 16.43 -8.95
N GLY A 243 -26.80 17.55 -8.24
CA GLY A 243 -26.52 18.87 -8.82
C GLY A 243 -27.79 19.72 -9.01
N GLU A 244 -27.64 21.05 -9.06
CA GLU A 244 -28.77 22.01 -9.15
C GLU A 244 -29.58 21.89 -10.47
N ASN A 245 -29.00 21.27 -11.51
CA ASN A 245 -29.61 21.09 -12.84
C ASN A 245 -30.08 19.65 -13.10
N GLY A 246 -30.34 18.84 -12.07
CA GLY A 246 -30.87 17.49 -12.24
C GLY A 246 -32.23 17.52 -12.96
N ALA A 247 -32.28 17.05 -14.20
CA ALA A 247 -33.47 17.12 -15.07
C ALA A 247 -34.73 16.50 -14.44
N ASP A 248 -34.57 15.49 -13.59
CA ASP A 248 -35.67 14.77 -12.92
C ASP A 248 -35.97 15.24 -11.49
N GLY A 249 -35.21 16.22 -10.97
CA GLY A 249 -35.37 16.73 -9.59
C GLY A 249 -35.21 15.64 -8.53
N GLU A 250 -34.36 14.64 -8.81
CA GLU A 250 -34.00 13.59 -7.86
C GLU A 250 -33.16 14.14 -6.71
N ASP A 251 -33.21 13.43 -5.59
CA ASP A 251 -32.54 13.77 -4.35
C ASP A 251 -31.11 13.21 -4.31
N ASP A 252 -30.25 13.88 -3.53
CA ASP A 252 -28.88 13.44 -3.29
C ASP A 252 -28.88 12.05 -2.65
N LYS A 253 -27.83 11.27 -2.93
CA LYS A 253 -27.73 9.88 -2.50
C LYS A 253 -26.50 9.71 -1.61
N ILE A 254 -26.68 9.00 -0.50
CA ILE A 254 -25.61 8.60 0.39
C ILE A 254 -25.25 7.16 0.08
N TYR A 255 -23.99 6.92 -0.29
CA TYR A 255 -23.48 5.61 -0.62
C TYR A 255 -22.70 5.05 0.56
N PHE A 256 -22.82 3.74 0.80
CA PHE A 256 -22.09 3.01 1.83
C PHE A 256 -21.40 1.80 1.20
N PHE A 257 -20.14 1.60 1.55
CA PHE A 257 -19.32 0.49 1.09
C PHE A 257 -18.91 -0.36 2.28
N PHE A 258 -19.09 -1.67 2.14
CA PHE A 258 -18.81 -2.62 3.21
C PHE A 258 -18.61 -4.02 2.65
N THR A 259 -17.92 -4.88 3.39
CA THR A 259 -17.86 -6.32 3.11
C THR A 259 -18.78 -7.05 4.07
N GLU A 260 -19.68 -7.92 3.62
CA GLU A 260 -20.57 -8.69 4.51
C GLU A 260 -20.56 -10.18 4.20
N VAL A 261 -21.14 -11.00 5.07
CA VAL A 261 -21.35 -12.43 4.79
C VAL A 261 -22.47 -12.59 3.77
N SER A 262 -22.14 -13.24 2.65
CA SER A 262 -23.03 -13.62 1.56
C SER A 262 -24.28 -14.33 2.07
N VAL A 263 -25.44 -13.95 1.53
CA VAL A 263 -26.69 -14.68 1.73
C VAL A 263 -27.10 -15.43 0.46
N GLU A 264 -26.58 -15.02 -0.69
CA GLU A 264 -26.94 -15.53 -2.01
C GLU A 264 -26.11 -16.71 -2.52
N TYR A 265 -24.92 -16.92 -1.96
CA TYR A 265 -24.08 -18.08 -2.27
C TYR A 265 -23.86 -18.95 -1.04
N GLU A 266 -24.01 -20.26 -1.23
CA GLU A 266 -23.65 -21.30 -0.26
C GLU A 266 -22.22 -21.75 -0.57
N PHE A 267 -21.35 -21.78 0.45
CA PHE A 267 -19.96 -22.23 0.34
C PHE A 267 -19.59 -23.03 1.61
N PHE A 268 -18.46 -23.77 1.59
CA PHE A 268 -18.02 -24.59 2.72
C PHE A 268 -17.79 -23.79 4.03
N GLY A 269 -17.63 -22.48 3.92
CA GLY A 269 -17.54 -21.56 5.04
C GLY A 269 -18.18 -20.21 4.71
N LYS A 270 -18.01 -19.22 5.59
CA LYS A 270 -18.48 -17.86 5.34
C LYS A 270 -17.82 -17.30 4.08
N LEU A 271 -18.64 -16.95 3.10
CA LEU A 271 -18.21 -16.23 1.92
C LEU A 271 -18.45 -14.73 2.14
N PHE A 272 -17.41 -13.93 2.02
CA PHE A 272 -17.50 -12.48 2.09
C PHE A 272 -17.78 -11.88 0.71
N ILE A 273 -18.59 -10.82 0.69
CA ILE A 273 -18.94 -10.10 -0.53
C ILE A 273 -18.83 -8.60 -0.28
N PRO A 274 -18.09 -7.88 -1.14
CA PRO A 274 -18.11 -6.43 -1.15
C PRO A 274 -19.46 -5.91 -1.66
N ARG A 275 -20.00 -4.94 -0.95
CA ARG A 275 -21.28 -4.30 -1.24
C ARG A 275 -21.08 -2.81 -1.43
N VAL A 276 -21.86 -2.28 -2.36
CA VAL A 276 -22.27 -0.89 -2.32
C VAL A 276 -23.76 -0.85 -2.00
N ALA A 277 -24.13 -0.02 -1.04
CA ALA A 277 -25.51 0.31 -0.71
C ALA A 277 -25.74 1.80 -0.90
N ARG A 278 -27.01 2.18 -1.09
CA ARG A 278 -27.39 3.59 -1.14
C ARG A 278 -28.70 3.86 -0.40
N VAL A 279 -28.84 5.10 0.06
CA VAL A 279 -30.09 5.69 0.58
C VAL A 279 -30.28 7.09 0.01
N CYS A 280 -31.52 7.56 -0.07
CA CYS A 280 -31.85 8.92 -0.47
C CYS A 280 -31.75 9.85 0.75
N LYS A 281 -31.13 11.01 0.58
CA LYS A 281 -30.87 11.95 1.67
C LYS A 281 -32.15 12.40 2.39
N GLY A 282 -33.19 12.73 1.66
CA GLY A 282 -34.51 13.20 2.06
C GLY A 282 -35.53 12.10 2.35
N ASP A 283 -35.10 10.85 2.53
CA ASP A 283 -35.96 9.78 3.04
C ASP A 283 -36.44 10.11 4.47
N LEU A 284 -37.72 9.95 4.76
CA LEU A 284 -38.31 10.21 6.09
C LEU A 284 -38.81 8.92 6.76
N GLY A 285 -38.58 7.77 6.14
CA GLY A 285 -39.25 6.53 6.48
C GLY A 285 -40.64 6.43 5.88
N GLY A 286 -41.37 5.38 6.23
CA GLY A 286 -42.75 5.18 5.81
C GLY A 286 -43.77 5.52 6.90
N GLN A 287 -45.00 5.83 6.49
CA GLN A 287 -46.07 6.23 7.42
C GLN A 287 -46.59 5.07 8.28
N ARG A 288 -46.70 3.86 7.71
CA ARG A 288 -47.22 2.65 8.39
C ARG A 288 -46.19 1.52 8.35
N THR A 289 -45.80 1.12 7.15
CA THR A 289 -44.69 0.21 6.91
C THR A 289 -43.37 0.99 6.99
N LEU A 290 -42.30 0.40 7.54
CA LEU A 290 -40.98 1.05 7.66
C LEU A 290 -40.99 2.39 8.44
N GLN A 291 -41.77 2.48 9.52
CA GLN A 291 -41.72 3.64 10.43
C GLN A 291 -40.33 3.79 11.06
N LYS A 292 -39.72 4.97 10.87
CA LYS A 292 -38.33 5.25 11.31
C LYS A 292 -37.31 4.27 10.72
N LYS A 293 -37.61 3.69 9.56
CA LYS A 293 -36.72 2.80 8.80
C LYS A 293 -36.56 3.30 7.37
N TRP A 294 -35.39 3.08 6.78
CA TRP A 294 -35.13 3.48 5.39
C TRP A 294 -36.18 2.90 4.43
N THR A 295 -36.72 3.72 3.54
CA THR A 295 -37.56 3.29 2.41
C THR A 295 -36.76 3.19 1.11
N SER A 296 -35.56 3.79 1.11
CA SER A 296 -34.65 3.89 -0.02
C SER A 296 -33.44 2.94 0.04
N PHE A 297 -33.28 2.16 1.11
CA PHE A 297 -32.12 1.29 1.27
C PHE A 297 -32.15 0.14 0.26
N LEU A 298 -31.13 0.11 -0.61
CA LEU A 298 -30.81 -1.00 -1.48
C LEU A 298 -29.32 -1.28 -1.44
N LYS A 299 -28.93 -2.53 -1.66
CA LYS A 299 -27.53 -2.94 -1.82
C LYS A 299 -27.33 -3.84 -3.04
N ALA A 300 -26.14 -3.78 -3.63
CA ALA A 300 -25.72 -4.58 -4.75
C ALA A 300 -24.31 -5.16 -4.52
N LYS A 301 -24.01 -6.28 -5.18
CA LYS A 301 -22.68 -6.89 -5.20
C LYS A 301 -21.71 -6.00 -5.99
N LEU A 302 -20.56 -5.68 -5.39
CA LEU A 302 -19.46 -5.01 -6.05
C LEU A 302 -18.39 -6.06 -6.40
N VAL A 303 -18.13 -6.27 -7.69
CA VAL A 303 -17.26 -7.34 -8.19
C VAL A 303 -15.87 -6.80 -8.48
N CYS A 304 -14.83 -7.47 -7.96
CA CYS A 304 -13.44 -7.29 -8.39
C CYS A 304 -12.83 -8.69 -8.58
N SER A 305 -12.53 -9.06 -9.82
CA SER A 305 -12.11 -10.43 -10.18
C SER A 305 -11.25 -10.44 -11.43
N MET A 306 -10.45 -11.49 -11.61
CA MET A 306 -9.81 -11.86 -12.88
C MET A 306 -10.62 -12.99 -13.52
N PRO A 307 -11.50 -12.69 -14.50
CA PRO A 307 -12.34 -13.71 -15.11
C PRO A 307 -11.53 -14.82 -15.79
N GLU A 308 -10.38 -14.47 -16.38
CA GLU A 308 -9.51 -15.39 -17.13
C GLU A 308 -8.92 -16.47 -16.23
N LEU A 309 -8.65 -16.12 -14.96
CA LEU A 309 -8.08 -17.00 -13.95
C LEU A 309 -9.13 -17.48 -12.94
N ASN A 310 -10.42 -17.20 -13.15
CA ASN A 310 -11.49 -17.48 -12.19
C ASN A 310 -11.18 -17.05 -10.73
N PHE A 311 -10.42 -15.96 -10.57
CA PHE A 311 -9.94 -15.49 -9.26
C PHE A 311 -10.72 -14.25 -8.80
N VAL A 312 -11.06 -14.17 -7.50
CA VAL A 312 -11.90 -13.09 -6.96
C VAL A 312 -11.25 -12.42 -5.76
N PHE A 313 -11.31 -11.08 -5.76
CA PHE A 313 -10.95 -10.21 -4.64
C PHE A 313 -12.25 -9.78 -3.96
N ASN A 314 -12.63 -10.49 -2.90
CA ASN A 314 -13.95 -10.43 -2.30
C ASN A 314 -13.99 -9.76 -0.91
N VAL A 315 -12.91 -9.07 -0.53
CA VAL A 315 -12.84 -8.22 0.68
C VAL A 315 -12.41 -6.83 0.25
N VAL A 316 -13.26 -5.83 0.44
CA VAL A 316 -12.89 -4.41 0.23
C VAL A 316 -12.27 -3.84 1.50
N HIS A 317 -11.17 -3.08 1.36
CA HIS A 317 -10.47 -2.41 2.48
C HIS A 317 -10.65 -0.91 2.50
N ASP A 318 -10.68 -0.27 1.33
CA ASP A 318 -10.89 1.16 1.19
C ASP A 318 -11.51 1.52 -0.15
N VAL A 319 -12.19 2.67 -0.18
CA VAL A 319 -12.89 3.20 -1.37
C VAL A 319 -12.68 4.70 -1.46
N PHE A 320 -12.35 5.18 -2.66
CA PHE A 320 -12.21 6.59 -2.97
C PHE A 320 -13.16 6.99 -4.10
N ILE A 321 -13.93 8.06 -3.92
CA ILE A 321 -14.84 8.59 -4.94
C ILE A 321 -14.16 9.78 -5.63
N LEU A 322 -13.66 9.55 -6.83
CA LEU A 322 -13.08 10.58 -7.69
C LEU A 322 -14.22 11.35 -8.38
N LYS A 323 -14.64 12.46 -7.77
CA LYS A 323 -15.72 13.30 -8.27
C LYS A 323 -15.32 13.98 -9.59
N GLY A 324 -16.17 13.85 -10.62
CA GLY A 324 -15.99 14.52 -11.90
C GLY A 324 -16.55 15.94 -11.91
N THR A 325 -16.20 16.72 -12.95
CA THR A 325 -16.80 18.04 -13.21
C THR A 325 -18.31 17.90 -13.51
N ASP A 326 -18.66 16.90 -14.31
CA ASP A 326 -20.01 16.34 -14.37
C ASP A 326 -20.05 15.13 -13.44
N ARG A 327 -21.15 15.00 -12.70
CA ARG A 327 -21.43 13.81 -11.88
C ARG A 327 -21.27 12.54 -12.69
N LYS A 328 -21.70 12.50 -13.94
CA LYS A 328 -21.59 11.30 -14.81
C LYS A 328 -20.15 10.81 -14.98
N ASN A 329 -19.17 11.70 -14.79
CA ASN A 329 -17.74 11.40 -14.88
C ASN A 329 -17.12 11.01 -13.53
N THR A 330 -17.95 10.75 -12.51
CA THR A 330 -17.50 10.27 -11.21
C THR A 330 -17.12 8.80 -11.29
N VAL A 331 -15.94 8.48 -10.77
CA VAL A 331 -15.40 7.12 -10.75
C VAL A 331 -15.16 6.71 -9.30
N ILE A 332 -15.59 5.51 -8.95
CA ILE A 332 -15.37 4.92 -7.64
C ILE A 332 -14.19 3.96 -7.77
N TYR A 333 -13.11 4.22 -7.03
CA TYR A 333 -11.96 3.34 -6.91
C TYR A 333 -12.07 2.54 -5.61
N GLY A 334 -11.75 1.26 -5.64
CA GLY A 334 -11.72 0.42 -4.44
C GLY A 334 -10.49 -0.48 -4.40
N VAL A 335 -9.97 -0.70 -3.20
CA VAL A 335 -8.90 -1.65 -2.91
C VAL A 335 -9.49 -2.93 -2.36
N PHE A 336 -9.11 -4.06 -2.94
CA PHE A 336 -9.65 -5.37 -2.60
C PHE A 336 -8.54 -6.39 -2.35
N THR A 337 -8.77 -7.31 -1.42
CA THR A 337 -7.98 -8.54 -1.26
C THR A 337 -8.88 -9.78 -1.40
N SER A 338 -8.26 -10.94 -1.51
CA SER A 338 -8.98 -12.22 -1.46
C SER A 338 -9.07 -12.74 -0.03
N GLN A 339 -10.24 -13.24 0.39
CA GLN A 339 -10.39 -13.86 1.72
C GLN A 339 -9.59 -15.18 1.88
N TRP A 340 -9.18 -15.79 0.75
CA TRP A 340 -8.56 -17.12 0.73
C TRP A 340 -7.05 -17.09 0.48
N GLY A 341 -6.44 -15.91 0.38
CA GLY A 341 -5.01 -15.77 0.13
C GLY A 341 -4.29 -15.09 1.29
N ASN A 342 -3.53 -15.85 2.07
CA ASN A 342 -2.42 -15.30 2.88
C ASN A 342 -1.20 -14.92 2.01
N VAL A 343 -1.34 -14.98 0.67
CA VAL A 343 -0.27 -14.76 -0.32
C VAL A 343 -0.08 -13.28 -0.67
N GLY A 344 -0.67 -12.35 0.10
CA GLY A 344 -0.46 -10.91 -0.09
C GLY A 344 -0.94 -10.37 -1.44
N LEU A 345 -2.10 -10.84 -1.94
CA LEU A 345 -2.64 -10.38 -3.22
C LEU A 345 -3.64 -9.23 -3.00
N SER A 346 -3.37 -8.08 -3.63
CA SER A 346 -4.26 -6.94 -3.66
C SER A 346 -4.62 -6.55 -5.09
N ALA A 347 -5.81 -5.97 -5.25
CA ALA A 347 -6.28 -5.42 -6.51
C ALA A 347 -6.92 -4.05 -6.32
N VAL A 348 -6.79 -3.20 -7.33
CA VAL A 348 -7.52 -1.94 -7.43
C VAL A 348 -8.53 -2.08 -8.56
N CYS A 349 -9.82 -1.92 -8.26
CA CYS A 349 -10.89 -1.89 -9.26
C CYS A 349 -11.51 -0.49 -9.32
N ALA A 350 -11.94 -0.07 -10.51
CA ALA A 350 -12.60 1.21 -10.75
C ALA A 350 -14.00 0.97 -11.33
N TYR A 351 -14.99 1.78 -10.94
CA TYR A 351 -16.40 1.64 -11.33
C TYR A 351 -16.95 2.99 -11.75
N GLU A 352 -17.65 3.05 -12.89
CA GLU A 352 -18.38 4.26 -13.28
C GLU A 352 -19.63 4.42 -12.42
N ILE A 353 -19.89 5.65 -11.93
CA ILE A 353 -21.11 5.90 -11.15
C ILE A 353 -22.39 5.59 -11.95
N LYS A 354 -22.32 5.73 -13.27
CA LYS A 354 -23.41 5.41 -14.19
C LYS A 354 -23.82 3.94 -14.10
N ASP A 355 -22.85 3.02 -14.09
CA ASP A 355 -23.13 1.58 -14.02
C ASP A 355 -23.72 1.20 -12.66
N VAL A 356 -23.22 1.83 -11.59
CA VAL A 356 -23.78 1.69 -10.24
C VAL A 356 -25.25 2.13 -10.24
N GLU A 357 -25.54 3.31 -10.79
CA GLU A 357 -26.90 3.86 -10.85
C GLU A 357 -27.84 3.05 -11.75
N ASP A 358 -27.34 2.52 -12.85
CA ASP A 358 -28.09 1.63 -13.75
C ASP A 358 -28.53 0.36 -13.02
N VAL A 359 -27.66 -0.26 -12.22
CA VAL A 359 -28.03 -1.41 -11.38
C VAL A 359 -29.11 -1.02 -10.37
N PHE A 360 -28.96 0.10 -9.65
CA PHE A 360 -29.97 0.49 -8.66
C PHE A 360 -31.32 0.92 -9.28
N SER A 361 -31.32 1.55 -10.45
CA SER A 361 -32.51 2.09 -11.11
C SER A 361 -33.25 1.06 -11.98
N LYS A 362 -32.53 0.10 -12.58
CA LYS A 362 -33.09 -0.85 -13.56
C LYS A 362 -32.93 -2.30 -13.14
N GLY A 363 -31.96 -2.61 -12.27
CA GLY A 363 -31.63 -3.97 -11.86
C GLY A 363 -32.81 -4.71 -11.22
N LYS A 364 -32.76 -6.04 -11.31
CA LYS A 364 -33.72 -6.96 -10.70
C LYS A 364 -33.36 -7.17 -9.23
N TYR A 365 -34.38 -7.47 -8.44
CA TYR A 365 -34.24 -7.77 -7.02
C TYR A 365 -33.98 -9.25 -6.82
N MET A 366 -33.34 -9.60 -5.70
CA MET A 366 -33.35 -10.97 -5.19
C MET A 366 -34.51 -11.19 -4.22
N GLN A 367 -35.02 -12.42 -4.17
CA GLN A 367 -36.07 -12.87 -3.27
C GLN A 367 -35.65 -14.15 -2.54
N LYS A 368 -36.08 -14.29 -1.29
CA LYS A 368 -36.02 -15.54 -0.54
C LYS A 368 -37.04 -16.54 -1.06
N ALA A 369 -36.58 -17.68 -1.55
CA ALA A 369 -37.38 -18.84 -1.88
C ALA A 369 -37.16 -19.94 -0.82
N THR A 370 -38.25 -20.44 -0.25
CA THR A 370 -38.22 -21.65 0.58
C THR A 370 -38.11 -22.87 -0.32
N VAL A 371 -37.01 -23.60 -0.23
CA VAL A 371 -36.85 -24.89 -0.89
C VAL A 371 -37.36 -25.98 0.08
N GLU A 372 -38.06 -26.99 -0.45
CA GLU A 372 -38.69 -28.02 0.38
C GLU A 372 -37.68 -28.64 1.38
N GLN A 373 -38.04 -28.58 2.67
CA GLN A 373 -37.27 -29.07 3.83
C GLN A 373 -36.01 -28.26 4.24
N SER A 374 -36.19 -26.95 4.51
CA SER A 374 -35.51 -26.14 5.56
C SER A 374 -34.44 -25.10 5.16
N HIS A 375 -33.96 -25.05 3.92
CA HIS A 375 -33.02 -24.00 3.51
C HIS A 375 -33.70 -22.88 2.70
N THR A 376 -33.56 -21.64 3.17
CA THR A 376 -33.94 -20.44 2.44
C THR A 376 -32.86 -20.13 1.41
N LYS A 377 -33.20 -20.14 0.13
CA LYS A 377 -32.29 -19.73 -0.95
C LYS A 377 -32.66 -18.36 -1.48
N TRP A 378 -31.67 -17.61 -1.93
CA TRP A 378 -31.92 -16.35 -2.62
C TRP A 378 -31.89 -16.58 -4.12
N VAL A 379 -32.94 -16.10 -4.80
CA VAL A 379 -33.11 -16.27 -6.24
C VAL A 379 -33.59 -14.97 -6.87
N ARG A 380 -33.40 -14.82 -8.18
CA ARG A 380 -33.89 -13.67 -8.92
C ARG A 380 -35.40 -13.53 -8.82
N TYR A 381 -35.88 -12.34 -8.45
CA TYR A 381 -37.29 -11.99 -8.50
C TYR A 381 -37.73 -11.67 -9.93
N ASN A 382 -38.60 -12.51 -10.49
CA ASN A 382 -39.15 -12.37 -11.84
C ASN A 382 -40.61 -11.88 -11.86
N GLY A 383 -41.19 -11.56 -10.71
CA GLY A 383 -42.55 -11.02 -10.62
C GLY A 383 -42.65 -9.55 -11.03
N ILE A 384 -43.86 -8.99 -10.89
CA ILE A 384 -44.14 -7.59 -11.21
C ILE A 384 -43.66 -6.70 -10.06
N THR A 385 -42.65 -5.86 -10.34
CA THR A 385 -42.18 -4.84 -9.41
C THR A 385 -43.25 -3.76 -9.17
N PRO A 386 -43.53 -3.36 -7.92
CA PRO A 386 -44.44 -2.26 -7.63
C PRO A 386 -44.03 -0.92 -8.27
N THR A 387 -45.00 -0.03 -8.45
CA THR A 387 -44.80 1.35 -8.88
C THR A 387 -45.32 2.29 -7.79
N PRO A 388 -44.55 3.32 -7.37
CA PRO A 388 -43.20 3.68 -7.80
C PRO A 388 -42.16 2.61 -7.46
N ARG A 389 -41.01 2.62 -8.16
CA ARG A 389 -39.95 1.61 -8.00
C ARG A 389 -39.49 1.56 -6.53
N PRO A 390 -39.53 0.40 -5.87
CA PRO A 390 -39.04 0.24 -4.49
C PRO A 390 -37.58 0.69 -4.35
N GLY A 391 -37.26 1.46 -3.31
CA GLY A 391 -35.90 1.97 -3.10
C GLY A 391 -35.50 3.19 -3.94
N ALA A 392 -36.37 3.70 -4.83
CA ALA A 392 -36.09 4.91 -5.60
C ALA A 392 -36.28 6.19 -4.77
N CYS A 393 -35.54 7.24 -5.11
CA CYS A 393 -35.73 8.56 -4.52
C CYS A 393 -36.99 9.23 -5.07
N ILE A 394 -37.59 10.14 -4.30
CA ILE A 394 -38.73 10.92 -4.75
C ILE A 394 -38.27 11.87 -5.86
N ASN A 395 -38.82 11.69 -7.07
CA ASN A 395 -38.51 12.49 -8.25
C ASN A 395 -39.71 13.33 -8.72
N ASN A 396 -39.52 14.15 -9.76
CA ASN A 396 -40.58 15.01 -10.30
C ASN A 396 -41.82 14.24 -10.76
N GLN A 397 -41.65 13.07 -11.39
CA GLN A 397 -42.78 12.24 -11.83
C GLN A 397 -43.63 11.75 -10.65
N MET A 398 -43.00 11.38 -9.53
CA MET A 398 -43.69 10.97 -8.30
C MET A 398 -44.41 12.16 -7.64
N ARG A 399 -43.80 13.35 -7.64
CA ARG A 399 -44.45 14.57 -7.15
C ARG A 399 -45.71 14.92 -7.94
N LEU A 400 -45.71 14.73 -9.26
CA LEU A 400 -46.92 14.87 -10.10
C LEU A 400 -48.04 13.87 -9.75
N GLN A 401 -47.70 12.76 -9.08
CA GLN A 401 -48.63 11.77 -8.56
C GLN A 401 -48.98 12.01 -7.08
N ASN A 402 -48.77 13.23 -6.56
CA ASN A 402 -49.00 13.63 -5.16
C ASN A 402 -48.12 12.91 -4.12
N MET A 403 -47.02 12.30 -4.53
CA MET A 403 -46.02 11.70 -3.64
C MET A 403 -44.87 12.69 -3.42
N ASN A 404 -45.04 13.58 -2.44
CA ASN A 404 -44.07 14.65 -2.15
C ASN A 404 -42.85 14.19 -1.33
N ASN A 405 -43.01 13.15 -0.52
CA ASN A 405 -41.96 12.57 0.32
C ASN A 405 -42.22 11.06 0.54
N SER A 406 -41.29 10.36 1.19
CA SER A 406 -41.36 8.92 1.40
C SER A 406 -42.55 8.45 2.26
N LEU A 407 -43.13 9.32 3.09
CA LEU A 407 -44.28 8.98 3.94
C LEU A 407 -45.54 8.73 3.09
N HIS A 408 -45.61 9.29 1.88
CA HIS A 408 -46.72 9.12 0.95
C HIS A 408 -46.57 7.90 0.03
N LEU A 409 -45.49 7.12 0.17
CA LEU A 409 -45.28 5.93 -0.65
C LEU A 409 -46.33 4.84 -0.33
N PRO A 410 -46.84 4.12 -1.35
CA PRO A 410 -47.77 3.02 -1.13
C PRO A 410 -47.16 1.90 -0.27
N ASP A 411 -47.93 1.35 0.66
CA ASP A 411 -47.49 0.23 1.52
C ASP A 411 -46.99 -0.98 0.71
N LYS A 412 -47.54 -1.22 -0.49
CA LYS A 412 -47.05 -2.27 -1.40
C LYS A 412 -45.60 -2.05 -1.83
N THR A 413 -45.21 -0.80 -2.12
CA THR A 413 -43.84 -0.44 -2.48
C THR A 413 -42.92 -0.57 -1.25
N LEU A 414 -43.38 -0.09 -0.09
CA LEU A 414 -42.61 -0.14 1.17
C LEU A 414 -42.39 -1.56 1.68
N GLN A 415 -43.41 -2.42 1.63
CA GLN A 415 -43.28 -3.82 2.01
C GLN A 415 -42.34 -4.56 1.04
N PHE A 416 -42.38 -4.22 -0.25
CA PHE A 416 -41.48 -4.83 -1.23
C PHE A 416 -40.02 -4.52 -0.94
N VAL A 417 -39.63 -3.24 -0.76
CA VAL A 417 -38.22 -2.88 -0.47
C VAL A 417 -37.75 -3.47 0.87
N LYS A 418 -38.66 -3.56 1.86
CA LYS A 418 -38.36 -4.20 3.14
C LYS A 418 -37.91 -5.66 2.99
N ASP A 419 -38.58 -6.39 2.11
CA ASP A 419 -38.33 -7.83 1.90
C ASP A 419 -37.27 -8.10 0.83
N HIS A 420 -36.99 -7.13 -0.06
CA HIS A 420 -36.09 -7.26 -1.20
C HIS A 420 -35.02 -6.13 -1.22
N PRO A 421 -34.18 -5.98 -0.18
CA PRO A 421 -33.14 -4.94 -0.14
C PRO A 421 -31.92 -5.25 -1.02
N LEU A 422 -31.76 -6.50 -1.47
CA LEU A 422 -30.63 -6.97 -2.27
C LEU A 422 -30.98 -7.03 -3.76
N LEU A 423 -30.14 -6.43 -4.58
CA LEU A 423 -30.21 -6.51 -6.04
C LEU A 423 -29.44 -7.73 -6.56
N GLU A 424 -29.96 -8.33 -7.63
CA GLU A 424 -29.36 -9.49 -8.28
C GLU A 424 -28.20 -9.10 -9.21
N ASP A 425 -28.39 -8.06 -10.01
CA ASP A 425 -27.41 -7.71 -11.02
C ASP A 425 -26.15 -7.12 -10.33
N PRO A 426 -24.94 -7.64 -10.61
CA PRO A 426 -23.72 -7.17 -9.98
C PRO A 426 -23.21 -5.88 -10.64
N ILE A 427 -22.42 -5.12 -9.89
CA ILE A 427 -21.67 -3.97 -10.41
C ILE A 427 -20.28 -4.46 -10.79
N LEU A 428 -19.96 -4.36 -12.07
CA LEU A 428 -18.70 -4.79 -12.67
C LEU A 428 -17.72 -3.61 -12.80
N PRO A 429 -16.41 -3.85 -12.68
CA PRO A 429 -15.42 -2.79 -12.86
C PRO A 429 -15.30 -2.39 -14.33
N ILE A 430 -14.75 -1.20 -14.59
CA ILE A 430 -14.51 -0.72 -15.95
C ILE A 430 -13.65 -1.75 -16.71
N HIS A 431 -14.09 -2.13 -17.92
CA HIS A 431 -13.51 -3.21 -18.73
C HIS A 431 -13.57 -4.62 -18.12
N ASN A 432 -14.41 -4.85 -17.10
CA ASN A 432 -14.60 -6.14 -16.42
C ASN A 432 -13.31 -6.76 -15.85
N ARG A 433 -12.30 -5.94 -15.53
CA ARG A 433 -11.03 -6.37 -14.92
C ARG A 433 -10.52 -5.35 -13.90
N PRO A 434 -9.61 -5.74 -12.99
CA PRO A 434 -8.92 -4.80 -12.12
C PRO A 434 -8.02 -3.86 -12.92
N ARG A 435 -7.84 -2.63 -12.42
CA ARG A 435 -6.88 -1.66 -12.95
C ARG A 435 -5.44 -2.03 -12.57
N LEU A 436 -5.24 -2.45 -11.32
CA LEU A 436 -3.94 -2.84 -10.79
C LEU A 436 -4.08 -4.14 -10.00
N ILE A 437 -3.07 -5.01 -10.11
CA ILE A 437 -2.94 -6.22 -9.29
C ILE A 437 -1.49 -6.29 -8.81
N THR A 438 -1.31 -6.55 -7.51
CA THR A 438 0.01 -6.70 -6.90
C THR A 438 0.09 -7.96 -6.07
N LYS A 439 1.28 -8.56 -6.04
CA LYS A 439 1.60 -9.72 -5.22
C LYS A 439 2.49 -9.32 -4.06
N ASP A 440 2.42 -10.08 -2.97
CA ASP A 440 3.17 -9.86 -1.72
C ASP A 440 2.95 -8.49 -1.05
N VAL A 441 1.86 -7.80 -1.40
CA VAL A 441 1.50 -6.47 -0.92
C VAL A 441 0.03 -6.44 -0.52
N ASN A 442 -0.24 -6.08 0.74
CA ASN A 442 -1.60 -5.85 1.24
C ASN A 442 -1.89 -4.35 1.24
N TYR A 443 -2.69 -3.88 0.28
CA TYR A 443 -3.15 -2.51 0.28
C TYR A 443 -4.24 -2.29 1.33
N THR A 444 -4.19 -1.14 1.98
CA THR A 444 -5.04 -0.77 3.12
C THR A 444 -5.85 0.49 2.84
N GLN A 445 -5.31 1.44 2.07
CA GLN A 445 -5.90 2.75 1.81
C GLN A 445 -5.66 3.16 0.35
N ILE A 446 -6.53 4.00 -0.20
CA ILE A 446 -6.42 4.54 -1.56
C ILE A 446 -6.89 5.99 -1.64
N VAL A 447 -6.12 6.82 -2.36
CA VAL A 447 -6.56 8.13 -2.84
C VAL A 447 -6.16 8.30 -4.30
N VAL A 448 -6.97 9.01 -5.07
CA VAL A 448 -6.74 9.19 -6.51
C VAL A 448 -6.85 10.66 -6.88
N GLU A 449 -5.93 11.15 -7.72
CA GLU A 449 -5.94 12.51 -8.25
C GLU A 449 -5.98 12.50 -9.78
N ARG A 450 -6.67 13.49 -10.36
CA ARG A 450 -6.59 13.80 -11.79
C ARG A 450 -5.54 14.87 -12.03
N VAL A 451 -4.47 14.49 -12.73
CA VAL A 451 -3.32 15.36 -12.96
C VAL A 451 -3.22 15.67 -14.45
N GLN A 452 -3.27 16.95 -14.81
CA GLN A 452 -3.01 17.38 -16.17
C GLN A 452 -1.50 17.50 -16.42
N ALA A 453 -0.98 16.66 -17.31
CA ALA A 453 0.42 16.68 -17.72
C ALA A 453 0.71 17.80 -18.76
N LEU A 454 1.97 17.96 -19.18
CA LEU A 454 2.39 18.99 -20.14
C LEU A 454 1.78 18.82 -21.53
N ASP A 455 1.39 17.61 -21.91
CA ASP A 455 0.66 17.32 -23.15
C ASP A 455 -0.82 17.73 -23.09
N LYS A 456 -1.27 18.28 -21.95
CA LYS A 456 -2.65 18.68 -21.63
C LYS A 456 -3.62 17.51 -21.47
N ILE A 457 -3.13 16.27 -21.48
CA ILE A 457 -3.90 15.08 -21.16
C ILE A 457 -3.97 14.94 -19.64
N THR A 458 -5.12 14.51 -19.15
CA THR A 458 -5.34 14.25 -17.72
C THR A 458 -5.16 12.77 -17.44
N TYR A 459 -4.38 12.48 -16.40
CA TYR A 459 -4.06 11.14 -15.96
C TYR A 459 -4.59 10.92 -14.54
N ASP A 460 -5.16 9.74 -14.29
CA ASP A 460 -5.52 9.31 -12.94
C ASP A 460 -4.25 8.76 -12.26
N VAL A 461 -3.79 9.45 -11.22
CA VAL A 461 -2.69 9.01 -10.35
C VAL A 461 -3.28 8.36 -9.12
N ILE A 462 -2.92 7.11 -8.90
CA ILE A 462 -3.41 6.26 -7.82
C ILE A 462 -2.33 6.15 -6.75
N PHE A 463 -2.64 6.57 -5.53
CA PHE A 463 -1.80 6.39 -4.36
C PHE A 463 -2.42 5.33 -3.45
N THR A 464 -1.68 4.26 -3.17
CA THR A 464 -2.14 3.16 -2.32
C THR A 464 -1.21 2.95 -1.14
N GLY A 465 -1.75 2.97 0.08
CA GLY A 465 -1.02 2.65 1.29
C GLY A 465 -1.04 1.16 1.62
N THR A 466 -0.04 0.65 2.33
CA THR A 466 0.09 -0.77 2.70
C THR A 466 0.01 -1.02 4.21
N ASP A 467 -0.13 -2.28 4.59
CA ASP A 467 -0.04 -2.76 5.97
C ASP A 467 1.38 -2.68 6.58
N LYS A 468 2.39 -2.34 5.78
CA LYS A 468 3.80 -2.21 6.18
C LYS A 468 4.32 -0.76 6.14
N GLY A 469 3.44 0.22 5.98
CA GLY A 469 3.83 1.62 6.03
C GLY A 469 4.44 2.13 4.74
N VAL A 470 4.25 1.39 3.64
CA VAL A 470 4.71 1.74 2.29
C VAL A 470 3.57 2.41 1.52
N LEU A 471 3.91 3.42 0.74
CA LEU A 471 3.03 4.08 -0.21
C LEU A 471 3.49 3.73 -1.63
N HIS A 472 2.60 3.22 -2.47
CA HIS A 472 2.84 3.08 -3.90
C HIS A 472 2.14 4.20 -4.66
N LYS A 473 2.87 4.80 -5.60
CA LYS A 473 2.34 5.75 -6.57
C LYS A 473 2.29 5.10 -7.94
N SER A 474 1.11 5.08 -8.53
CA SER A 474 0.88 4.51 -9.86
C SER A 474 0.14 5.49 -10.76
N VAL A 475 0.34 5.39 -12.07
CA VAL A 475 -0.36 6.20 -13.06
C VAL A 475 -1.01 5.31 -14.11
N LEU A 476 -2.25 5.61 -14.46
CA LEU A 476 -2.98 4.92 -15.52
C LEU A 476 -2.65 5.57 -16.88
N VAL A 477 -1.92 4.86 -17.75
CA VAL A 477 -1.52 5.32 -19.09
C VAL A 477 -2.05 4.34 -20.13
N GLU A 478 -2.95 4.79 -21.01
CA GLU A 478 -3.52 3.96 -22.10
C GLU A 478 -4.11 2.63 -21.58
N ASP A 479 -4.86 2.68 -20.47
CA ASP A 479 -5.46 1.55 -19.74
C ASP A 479 -4.48 0.57 -19.05
N GLU A 480 -3.18 0.82 -19.11
CA GLU A 480 -2.15 0.09 -18.38
C GLU A 480 -1.67 0.88 -17.16
N VAL A 481 -1.46 0.19 -16.03
CA VAL A 481 -0.97 0.83 -14.81
C VAL A 481 0.55 0.73 -14.73
N HIS A 482 1.20 1.87 -14.64
CA HIS A 482 2.64 1.98 -14.38
C HIS A 482 2.87 2.39 -12.93
N ILE A 483 3.55 1.55 -12.14
CA ILE A 483 3.93 1.89 -10.77
C ILE A 483 5.22 2.72 -10.81
N VAL A 484 5.07 4.02 -10.57
CA VAL A 484 6.14 5.02 -10.66
C VAL A 484 7.17 4.79 -9.56
N GLU A 485 6.70 4.65 -8.32
CA GLU A 485 7.57 4.55 -7.15
C GLU A 485 6.89 3.89 -5.96
N GLU A 486 7.70 3.26 -5.11
CA GLU A 486 7.35 2.88 -3.75
C GLU A 486 8.13 3.72 -2.74
N ILE A 487 7.45 4.15 -1.68
CA ILE A 487 8.01 5.01 -0.65
C ILE A 487 7.75 4.36 0.69
N GLN A 488 8.81 4.05 1.44
CA GLN A 488 8.66 3.71 2.86
C GLN A 488 8.26 4.99 3.61
N LEU A 489 6.94 5.21 3.74
CA LEU A 489 6.38 6.44 4.25
C LEU A 489 6.49 6.49 5.78
N LEU A 490 6.13 5.39 6.45
CA LEU A 490 6.24 5.28 7.90
C LEU A 490 7.60 4.71 8.30
N LYS A 491 8.20 5.26 9.35
CA LYS A 491 9.52 4.83 9.84
C LYS A 491 9.56 3.37 10.29
N ASN A 492 8.46 2.89 10.88
CA ASN A 492 8.29 1.51 11.31
C ASN A 492 7.34 0.79 10.35
N ALA A 493 7.50 -0.53 10.23
CA ALA A 493 6.58 -1.38 9.47
C ALA A 493 5.25 -1.52 10.24
N GLU A 494 4.35 -0.56 10.04
CA GLU A 494 2.99 -0.53 10.60
C GLU A 494 1.97 -0.14 9.52
N PRO A 495 0.67 -0.49 9.68
CA PRO A 495 -0.33 -0.17 8.67
C PRO A 495 -0.61 1.32 8.54
N ILE A 496 -0.74 1.80 7.30
CA ILE A 496 -1.36 3.09 7.01
C ILE A 496 -2.86 2.93 7.24
N LYS A 497 -3.41 3.65 8.23
CA LYS A 497 -4.82 3.52 8.64
C LYS A 497 -5.74 4.55 8.00
N ASN A 498 -5.19 5.66 7.56
CA ASN A 498 -5.92 6.70 6.85
C ASN A 498 -4.97 7.37 5.86
N LEU A 499 -5.47 7.72 4.68
CA LEU A 499 -4.72 8.43 3.66
C LEU A 499 -5.60 9.56 3.10
N LEU A 500 -5.13 10.79 3.16
CA LEU A 500 -5.77 11.97 2.56
C LEU A 500 -4.83 12.63 1.56
N LEU A 501 -5.40 13.34 0.60
CA LEU A 501 -4.69 14.11 -0.40
C LEU A 501 -5.23 15.55 -0.43
N SER A 502 -4.34 16.53 -0.48
CA SER A 502 -4.68 17.91 -0.81
C SER A 502 -4.09 18.27 -2.17
N SER A 503 -4.96 18.51 -3.15
CA SER A 503 -4.55 19.04 -4.45
C SER A 503 -4.02 20.47 -4.37
N GLU A 504 -4.44 21.27 -3.38
CA GLU A 504 -3.97 22.65 -3.20
C GLU A 504 -2.50 22.69 -2.75
N THR A 505 -2.14 21.89 -1.74
CA THR A 505 -0.74 21.80 -1.27
C THR A 505 0.09 20.74 -1.96
N GLN A 506 -0.51 19.95 -2.87
CA GLN A 506 0.16 18.84 -3.55
C GLN A 506 0.85 17.87 -2.55
N CYS A 507 0.11 17.53 -1.48
CA CYS A 507 0.61 16.74 -0.37
C CYS A 507 -0.37 15.61 0.01
N LEU A 508 0.20 14.48 0.41
CA LEU A 508 -0.46 13.34 1.02
C LEU A 508 -0.26 13.38 2.54
N TYR A 509 -1.28 12.94 3.27
CA TYR A 509 -1.26 12.81 4.73
C TYR A 509 -1.65 11.39 5.11
N ALA A 510 -0.75 10.69 5.79
CA ALA A 510 -0.96 9.31 6.23
C ALA A 510 -1.02 9.24 7.76
N GLY A 511 -2.07 8.63 8.30
CA GLY A 511 -2.24 8.37 9.73
C GLY A 511 -1.91 6.93 10.09
N SER A 512 -1.20 6.73 11.21
CA SER A 512 -0.81 5.41 11.73
C SER A 512 -1.06 5.29 13.25
N ASP A 513 -0.61 4.20 13.88
CA ASP A 513 -0.67 4.10 15.34
C ASP A 513 0.35 4.99 16.05
N LEU A 514 1.43 5.35 15.37
CA LEU A 514 2.52 6.14 15.95
C LEU A 514 2.46 7.63 15.62
N GLY A 515 1.86 8.02 14.50
CA GLY A 515 1.84 9.44 14.12
C GLY A 515 1.11 9.74 12.82
N VAL A 516 1.33 10.95 12.34
CA VAL A 516 0.92 11.43 11.01
C VAL A 516 2.16 11.78 10.21
N VAL A 517 2.22 11.33 8.95
CA VAL A 517 3.29 11.67 8.01
C VAL A 517 2.70 12.47 6.85
N GLN A 518 3.37 13.54 6.47
CA GLN A 518 3.09 14.33 5.27
C GLN A 518 4.18 14.08 4.22
N SER A 519 3.76 13.78 3.00
CA SER A 519 4.64 13.58 1.84
C SER A 519 4.18 14.47 0.68
N PRO A 520 5.09 15.06 -0.10
CA PRO A 520 4.76 15.60 -1.42
C PRO A 520 4.14 14.52 -2.32
N THR A 521 3.40 14.93 -3.35
CA THR A 521 2.87 14.02 -4.39
C THR A 521 3.94 13.46 -5.33
N ALA A 522 5.12 14.10 -5.39
CA ALA A 522 6.24 13.66 -6.24
C ALA A 522 7.60 14.14 -5.73
N PHE A 523 8.64 13.31 -5.94
CA PHE A 523 10.03 13.64 -5.61
C PHE A 523 10.87 13.93 -6.86
N CYS A 524 10.39 14.81 -7.75
CA CYS A 524 10.99 15.04 -9.07
C CYS A 524 12.50 15.34 -9.03
N GLY A 525 12.97 16.07 -8.02
CA GLY A 525 14.40 16.40 -7.84
C GLY A 525 15.31 15.20 -7.63
N ARG A 526 14.76 14.01 -7.33
CA ARG A 526 15.51 12.76 -7.20
C ARG A 526 15.88 12.15 -8.55
N TYR A 527 15.20 12.53 -9.62
CA TYR A 527 15.56 12.10 -10.97
C TYR A 527 16.72 12.94 -11.51
N SER A 528 17.90 12.34 -11.51
CA SER A 528 19.20 13.02 -11.71
C SER A 528 19.50 13.46 -13.15
N SER A 529 18.69 13.05 -14.13
CA SER A 529 18.92 13.38 -15.55
C SER A 529 17.62 13.43 -16.33
N CYS A 530 17.68 13.99 -17.54
CA CYS A 530 16.55 13.98 -18.45
C CYS A 530 16.01 12.57 -18.69
N VAL A 531 16.89 11.62 -19.03
CA VAL A 531 16.46 10.24 -19.35
C VAL A 531 15.73 9.61 -18.17
N ASP A 532 16.26 9.80 -16.95
CA ASP A 532 15.67 9.27 -15.73
C ASP A 532 14.31 9.93 -15.41
N CYS A 533 14.24 11.26 -15.54
CA CYS A 533 13.02 12.05 -15.33
C CYS A 533 11.90 11.66 -16.31
N ILE A 534 12.25 11.39 -17.58
CA ILE A 534 11.30 10.97 -18.61
C ILE A 534 10.87 9.50 -18.41
N LEU A 535 11.80 8.61 -18.08
CA LEU A 535 11.49 7.20 -17.85
C LEU A 535 10.69 6.96 -16.56
N ALA A 536 10.72 7.88 -15.61
CA ALA A 536 9.82 7.86 -14.44
C ALA A 536 8.34 7.83 -14.84
N ARG A 537 7.98 8.48 -15.96
CA ARG A 537 6.59 8.66 -16.45
C ARG A 537 5.68 9.23 -15.36
N ASP A 538 6.22 10.17 -14.60
CA ASP A 538 5.51 10.83 -13.52
C ASP A 538 4.84 12.10 -14.07
N PRO A 539 3.49 12.22 -14.01
CA PRO A 539 2.80 13.38 -14.59
C PRO A 539 3.09 14.68 -13.84
N TYR A 540 3.61 14.62 -12.61
CA TYR A 540 4.04 15.79 -11.86
C TYR A 540 5.43 16.28 -12.28
N CYS A 541 6.24 15.44 -12.91
CA CYS A 541 7.66 15.72 -13.14
C CYS A 541 7.99 15.99 -14.61
N ALA A 542 8.81 17.01 -14.84
CA ALA A 542 9.33 17.34 -16.15
C ALA A 542 10.79 17.79 -16.08
N TRP A 543 11.55 17.53 -17.14
CA TRP A 543 12.95 17.94 -17.22
C TRP A 543 13.07 19.40 -17.66
N HIS A 544 13.88 20.17 -16.94
CA HIS A 544 14.22 21.54 -17.28
C HIS A 544 15.61 21.60 -17.95
N PRO A 545 15.71 21.83 -19.27
CA PRO A 545 16.99 21.74 -19.98
C PRO A 545 18.04 22.77 -19.55
N LYS A 546 17.63 24.01 -19.21
CA LYS A 546 18.59 25.08 -18.87
C LYS A 546 19.25 24.91 -17.51
N THR A 547 18.51 24.44 -16.50
CA THR A 547 19.03 24.17 -15.15
C THR A 547 19.59 22.77 -15.02
N ALA A 548 19.33 21.89 -16.01
CA ALA A 548 19.69 20.47 -15.99
C ALA A 548 19.15 19.76 -14.74
N THR A 549 17.88 20.01 -14.40
CA THR A 549 17.20 19.41 -13.25
C THR A 549 15.82 18.90 -13.64
N CYS A 550 15.36 17.84 -12.98
CA CYS A 550 13.96 17.41 -13.04
C CYS A 550 13.16 18.20 -11.99
N VAL A 551 12.05 18.81 -12.41
CA VAL A 551 11.27 19.75 -11.60
C VAL A 551 9.82 19.33 -11.54
N ASN A 552 9.13 19.73 -10.47
CA ASN A 552 7.68 19.60 -10.38
C ASN A 552 7.02 20.69 -11.26
N ILE A 553 6.07 20.30 -12.10
CA ILE A 553 5.38 21.23 -13.02
C ILE A 553 4.49 22.23 -12.29
N PHE A 554 4.01 21.89 -11.08
CA PHE A 554 3.13 22.75 -10.28
C PHE A 554 3.91 23.83 -9.51
N ASP A 555 5.19 23.59 -9.20
CA ASP A 555 6.07 24.58 -8.57
C ASP A 555 6.68 25.55 -9.60
N THR A 556 6.51 25.27 -10.90
CA THR A 556 7.15 26.02 -11.99
C THR A 556 6.21 27.08 -12.56
N ALA A 557 6.70 28.32 -12.70
CA ALA A 557 5.92 29.41 -13.29
C ALA A 557 5.45 29.07 -14.72
N SER A 558 4.20 29.41 -15.06
CA SER A 558 3.53 29.00 -16.32
C SER A 558 4.29 29.38 -17.60
N GLN A 559 5.06 30.47 -17.57
CA GLN A 559 5.86 30.95 -18.70
C GLN A 559 7.03 30.01 -19.03
N THR A 560 7.57 29.32 -18.02
CA THR A 560 8.72 28.41 -18.12
C THR A 560 8.31 27.01 -18.61
N LEU A 561 7.03 26.64 -18.46
CA LEU A 561 6.50 25.32 -18.83
C LEU A 561 6.73 24.95 -20.30
N ARG A 562 6.74 25.95 -21.21
CA ARG A 562 6.93 25.71 -22.67
C ARG A 562 8.29 25.12 -23.03
N GLY A 563 9.29 25.27 -22.15
CA GLY A 563 10.65 24.76 -22.37
C GLY A 563 10.95 23.45 -21.64
N LEU A 564 9.99 22.91 -20.90
CA LEU A 564 10.15 21.66 -20.17
C LEU A 564 9.90 20.46 -21.09
N ILE A 565 10.47 19.32 -20.71
CA ILE A 565 10.36 18.07 -21.46
C ILE A 565 9.72 17.02 -20.55
N GLN A 566 8.60 16.44 -20.99
CA GLN A 566 7.90 15.36 -20.31
C GLN A 566 7.37 14.37 -21.35
N SER A 567 7.37 13.08 -21.02
CA SER A 567 6.76 12.05 -21.86
C SER A 567 6.14 10.97 -20.98
N MET A 568 4.81 10.89 -20.97
CA MET A 568 4.06 9.86 -20.25
C MET A 568 4.21 8.47 -20.87
N LYS A 569 4.66 8.42 -22.13
CA LYS A 569 5.05 7.19 -22.83
C LYS A 569 6.50 6.77 -22.55
N GLY A 570 7.26 7.58 -21.80
CA GLY A 570 8.66 7.33 -21.51
C GLY A 570 9.55 7.34 -22.75
N ASP A 571 9.31 8.25 -23.70
CA ASP A 571 10.20 8.44 -24.85
C ASP A 571 11.33 9.42 -24.54
N ALA A 572 12.46 8.89 -24.05
CA ALA A 572 13.62 9.71 -23.72
C ALA A 572 14.44 10.19 -24.95
N ASN A 573 14.00 9.97 -26.20
CA ASN A 573 14.58 10.67 -27.38
C ASN A 573 14.43 12.17 -27.30
N MET A 574 13.40 12.63 -26.58
CA MET A 574 13.13 14.04 -26.38
C MET A 574 14.23 14.72 -25.57
N CYS A 575 15.09 13.95 -24.89
CA CYS A 575 16.17 14.49 -24.10
C CYS A 575 17.28 15.10 -24.98
N PRO A 576 17.86 16.23 -24.54
CA PRO A 576 19.04 16.78 -25.21
C PRO A 576 20.19 15.78 -25.15
N SER A 577 21.02 15.77 -26.19
CA SER A 577 22.23 14.95 -26.21
C SER A 577 23.12 15.30 -25.02
N VAL A 578 23.38 14.31 -24.16
CA VAL A 578 24.25 14.48 -23.00
C VAL A 578 25.71 14.54 -23.50
N PRO A 579 26.57 15.43 -22.96
CA PRO A 579 28.00 15.36 -23.21
C PRO A 579 28.52 13.97 -22.84
N VAL A 580 29.24 13.32 -23.75
CA VAL A 580 29.88 12.04 -23.44
C VAL A 580 30.83 12.27 -22.27
N LEU A 581 30.71 11.49 -21.19
CA LEU A 581 31.73 11.48 -20.14
C LEU A 581 33.07 11.18 -20.82
N PHE A 582 33.98 12.15 -20.82
CA PHE A 582 35.29 11.92 -21.38
C PHE A 582 36.05 11.01 -20.43
N ARG A 583 36.84 10.07 -20.96
CA ARG A 583 37.62 9.12 -20.13
C ARG A 583 38.54 9.80 -19.09
N LYS A 584 38.86 11.08 -19.29
CA LYS A 584 39.61 11.92 -18.33
C LYS A 584 38.86 12.22 -17.02
N ASP A 585 37.53 12.12 -17.04
CA ASP A 585 36.65 12.40 -15.90
C ASP A 585 36.29 11.10 -15.14
N TYR A 586 36.88 9.96 -15.53
CA TYR A 586 36.64 8.67 -14.89
C TYR A 586 37.29 8.65 -13.51
N ARG A 587 36.64 7.97 -12.57
CA ARG A 587 37.17 7.82 -11.21
C ARG A 587 38.39 6.92 -11.24
N HIS A 588 39.54 7.44 -10.81
CA HIS A 588 40.77 6.66 -10.72
C HIS A 588 40.74 5.73 -9.50
N VAL A 589 41.04 4.45 -9.74
CA VAL A 589 41.12 3.42 -8.70
C VAL A 589 42.49 2.74 -8.83
N ALA A 590 43.32 2.86 -7.80
CA ALA A 590 44.64 2.23 -7.74
C ALA A 590 44.58 1.02 -6.81
N VAL A 591 45.01 -0.14 -7.30
CA VAL A 591 44.85 -1.42 -6.60
C VAL A 591 46.15 -2.20 -6.64
N LYS A 592 46.49 -2.90 -5.54
CA LYS A 592 47.71 -3.71 -5.48
C LYS A 592 47.53 -4.99 -6.29
N LEU A 593 48.61 -5.46 -6.90
CA LEU A 593 48.62 -6.73 -7.64
C LEU A 593 48.12 -7.88 -6.75
N GLY A 594 47.17 -8.67 -7.26
CA GLY A 594 46.57 -9.80 -6.56
C GLY A 594 45.54 -9.44 -5.47
N SER A 595 45.26 -8.16 -5.24
CA SER A 595 44.16 -7.72 -4.35
C SER A 595 42.85 -7.55 -5.14
N SER A 596 41.74 -7.26 -4.46
CA SER A 596 40.44 -7.08 -5.12
C SER A 596 40.11 -5.60 -5.32
N ALA A 597 39.43 -5.27 -6.41
CA ALA A 597 38.92 -3.93 -6.72
C ALA A 597 37.39 -3.91 -6.72
N GLU A 598 36.79 -2.97 -6.00
CA GLU A 598 35.34 -2.76 -5.98
C GLU A 598 34.98 -1.46 -6.70
N LEU A 599 34.16 -1.56 -7.74
CA LEU A 599 33.71 -0.44 -8.57
C LEU A 599 32.19 -0.29 -8.39
N PRO A 600 31.73 0.64 -7.54
CA PRO A 600 30.30 0.76 -7.26
C PRO A 600 29.52 1.31 -8.47
N CYS A 601 28.29 0.88 -8.64
CA CYS A 601 27.38 1.50 -9.60
C CYS A 601 25.98 1.61 -9.03
N LEU A 602 25.49 2.85 -8.91
CA LEU A 602 24.19 3.15 -8.33
C LEU A 602 23.13 3.26 -9.42
N VAL A 603 22.16 2.36 -9.38
CA VAL A 603 21.00 2.33 -10.28
C VAL A 603 19.75 2.50 -9.43
N HIS A 604 18.92 3.48 -9.77
CA HIS A 604 17.68 3.77 -9.00
C HIS A 604 16.46 3.03 -9.55
N SER A 605 16.49 2.61 -10.82
CA SER A 605 15.37 1.95 -11.48
C SER A 605 15.46 0.43 -11.28
N ASN A 606 14.45 -0.14 -10.64
CA ASN A 606 14.27 -1.59 -10.45
C ASN A 606 13.93 -2.31 -11.77
N LEU A 607 13.53 -1.55 -12.80
CA LEU A 607 13.23 -2.07 -14.14
C LEU A 607 14.45 -2.02 -15.07
N ALA A 608 15.53 -1.36 -14.65
CA ALA A 608 16.76 -1.23 -15.43
C ALA A 608 17.71 -2.40 -15.17
N GLN A 609 18.32 -2.90 -16.23
CA GLN A 609 19.41 -3.87 -16.16
C GLN A 609 20.76 -3.14 -16.21
N VAL A 610 21.72 -3.64 -15.44
CA VAL A 610 23.08 -3.10 -15.39
C VAL A 610 23.97 -3.85 -16.37
N MET A 611 24.69 -3.10 -17.20
CA MET A 611 25.64 -3.61 -18.17
C MET A 611 27.00 -3.00 -17.93
N TRP A 612 27.98 -3.83 -17.59
CA TRP A 612 29.36 -3.41 -17.44
C TRP A 612 30.16 -3.60 -18.72
N LYS A 613 31.04 -2.66 -19.03
CA LYS A 613 32.03 -2.77 -20.12
C LYS A 613 33.43 -2.58 -19.58
N SER A 614 34.38 -3.36 -20.09
CA SER A 614 35.82 -3.17 -19.90
C SER A 614 36.46 -2.92 -21.25
N ASN A 615 37.16 -1.79 -21.40
CA ASN A 615 37.81 -1.37 -22.65
C ASN A 615 36.90 -1.55 -23.88
N ASP A 616 35.69 -0.99 -23.80
CA ASP A 616 34.61 -1.05 -24.81
C ASP A 616 33.99 -2.43 -25.07
N SER A 617 34.46 -3.48 -24.39
CA SER A 617 33.92 -4.85 -24.48
C SER A 617 32.94 -5.14 -23.33
N VAL A 618 31.77 -5.69 -23.65
CA VAL A 618 30.76 -6.05 -22.64
C VAL A 618 31.28 -7.18 -21.76
N LEU A 619 31.26 -6.99 -20.45
CA LEU A 619 31.56 -8.04 -19.48
C LEU A 619 30.36 -8.97 -19.34
N THR A 620 30.61 -10.27 -19.43
CA THR A 620 29.61 -11.30 -19.16
C THR A 620 29.87 -11.92 -17.79
N GLU A 621 28.80 -12.36 -17.10
CA GLU A 621 28.85 -13.01 -15.77
C GLU A 621 29.78 -14.24 -15.71
N ALA A 622 30.19 -14.78 -16.86
CA ALA A 622 31.06 -15.94 -16.98
C ALA A 622 32.58 -15.62 -16.92
N SER A 623 32.98 -14.39 -16.59
CA SER A 623 34.40 -14.04 -16.45
C SER A 623 34.90 -14.42 -15.05
N ARG A 624 35.80 -15.42 -14.96
CA ARG A 624 36.24 -16.13 -13.73
C ARG A 624 36.68 -15.29 -12.52
N PHE A 625 36.87 -13.98 -12.67
CA PHE A 625 37.32 -13.05 -11.63
C PHE A 625 36.47 -11.78 -11.49
N HIS A 626 35.39 -11.65 -12.26
CA HIS A 626 34.47 -10.51 -12.18
C HIS A 626 33.15 -10.97 -11.54
N LEU A 627 32.75 -10.37 -10.43
CA LEU A 627 31.46 -10.61 -9.79
C LEU A 627 30.66 -9.31 -9.81
N ILE A 628 29.45 -9.37 -10.39
CA ILE A 628 28.50 -8.27 -10.32
C ILE A 628 27.67 -8.49 -9.05
N ALA A 629 27.86 -7.65 -8.04
CA ALA A 629 27.17 -7.73 -6.75
C ALA A 629 26.43 -6.43 -6.48
N GLU A 630 25.13 -6.51 -6.17
CA GLU A 630 24.27 -5.34 -5.86
C GLU A 630 24.42 -4.18 -6.86
N ASN A 631 24.53 -4.50 -8.17
CA ASN A 631 24.78 -3.59 -9.29
C ASN A 631 26.22 -3.05 -9.46
N GLY A 632 27.11 -3.24 -8.47
CA GLY A 632 28.55 -2.93 -8.56
C GLY A 632 29.36 -4.04 -9.23
N LEU A 633 30.62 -3.75 -9.57
CA LEU A 633 31.57 -4.69 -10.15
C LEU A 633 32.72 -4.96 -9.17
N LEU A 634 32.91 -6.21 -8.77
CA LEU A 634 34.02 -6.68 -7.96
C LEU A 634 34.99 -7.49 -8.84
N ILE A 635 36.25 -7.09 -8.86
CA ILE A 635 37.33 -7.74 -9.60
C ILE A 635 38.23 -8.43 -8.58
N TYR A 636 38.32 -9.76 -8.64
CA TYR A 636 39.16 -10.56 -7.74
C TYR A 636 40.57 -10.72 -8.29
N SER A 637 41.57 -10.70 -7.39
CA SER A 637 42.96 -11.00 -7.73
C SER A 637 43.48 -10.21 -8.94
N VAL A 638 43.32 -8.88 -8.89
CA VAL A 638 43.61 -7.94 -9.99
C VAL A 638 45.01 -8.20 -10.56
N ALA A 639 45.05 -8.49 -11.86
CA ALA A 639 46.24 -8.76 -12.63
C ALA A 639 46.57 -7.59 -13.59
N PRO A 640 47.77 -7.55 -14.20
CA PRO A 640 48.14 -6.46 -15.11
C PRO A 640 47.19 -6.29 -16.30
N GLU A 641 46.57 -7.37 -16.75
CA GLU A 641 45.56 -7.41 -17.81
C GLU A 641 44.22 -6.74 -17.43
N ASP A 642 43.92 -6.58 -16.15
CA ASP A 642 42.68 -5.95 -15.68
C ASP A 642 42.78 -4.41 -15.65
N GLN A 643 43.95 -3.84 -15.92
CA GLN A 643 44.08 -2.38 -16.01
C GLN A 643 43.32 -1.84 -17.22
N GLY A 644 42.64 -0.71 -17.05
CA GLY A 644 41.90 -0.08 -18.14
C GLY A 644 40.70 0.72 -17.69
N TYR A 645 39.79 0.91 -18.65
CA TYR A 645 38.57 1.68 -18.44
C TYR A 645 37.39 0.75 -18.21
N TYR A 646 36.64 1.01 -17.15
CA TYR A 646 35.43 0.30 -16.81
C TYR A 646 34.24 1.25 -16.82
N GLU A 647 33.15 0.84 -17.44
CA GLU A 647 31.94 1.64 -17.59
C GLU A 647 30.72 0.86 -17.12
N CYS A 648 29.92 1.50 -16.28
CA CYS A 648 28.62 0.97 -15.86
C CYS A 648 27.50 1.67 -16.63
N TRP A 649 26.71 0.89 -17.37
CA TRP A 649 25.57 1.36 -18.13
C TRP A 649 24.27 0.83 -17.54
N SER A 650 23.22 1.65 -17.46
CA SER A 650 21.85 1.19 -17.24
C SER A 650 21.14 1.02 -18.57
N VAL A 651 20.37 -0.06 -18.73
CA VAL A 651 19.51 -0.31 -19.89
C VAL A 651 18.08 -0.56 -19.40
N GLU A 652 17.14 0.30 -19.78
CA GLU A 652 15.74 0.22 -19.38
C GLU A 652 14.83 0.13 -20.62
N TRP A 653 13.93 -0.85 -20.65
CA TRP A 653 12.96 -1.02 -21.72
C TRP A 653 11.76 -0.09 -21.52
N SER A 654 11.36 0.64 -22.56
CA SER A 654 10.12 1.42 -22.56
C SER A 654 9.10 0.74 -23.48
N PRO A 655 8.03 0.11 -22.95
CA PRO A 655 7.01 -0.56 -23.76
C PRO A 655 6.33 0.38 -24.75
N ALA A 656 5.95 1.58 -24.31
CA ALA A 656 5.23 2.53 -25.16
C ALA A 656 6.11 3.15 -26.26
N ALA A 657 7.44 3.23 -26.05
CA ALA A 657 8.39 3.65 -27.09
C ALA A 657 8.96 2.47 -27.91
N GLY A 658 8.69 1.22 -27.50
CA GLY A 658 9.11 0.01 -28.20
C GLY A 658 10.63 -0.20 -28.30
N ARG A 659 11.43 0.32 -27.34
CA ARG A 659 12.90 0.21 -27.39
C ARG A 659 13.57 0.33 -26.01
N ASN A 660 14.86 -0.03 -25.99
CA ASN A 660 15.75 0.15 -24.85
C ASN A 660 16.39 1.54 -24.83
N PHE A 661 16.42 2.15 -23.65
CA PHE A 661 17.16 3.36 -23.35
C PHE A 661 18.39 3.02 -22.53
N SER A 662 19.56 3.43 -23.01
CA SER A 662 20.82 3.20 -22.32
C SER A 662 21.44 4.50 -21.81
N ARG A 663 22.08 4.43 -20.64
CA ARG A 663 22.76 5.58 -20.01
C ARG A 663 24.01 5.12 -19.28
N LEU A 664 25.11 5.85 -19.46
CA LEU A 664 26.32 5.69 -18.67
C LEU A 664 26.10 6.27 -17.27
N LEU A 665 26.23 5.44 -16.24
CA LEU A 665 26.04 5.80 -14.83
C LEU A 665 27.36 6.14 -14.14
N ALA A 666 28.42 5.37 -14.41
CA ALA A 666 29.74 5.57 -13.82
C ALA A 666 30.85 5.10 -14.78
N GLY A 667 31.99 5.78 -14.73
CA GLY A 667 33.22 5.41 -15.43
C GLY A 667 34.40 5.37 -14.46
N TYR A 668 35.27 4.37 -14.61
CA TYR A 668 36.42 4.11 -13.75
C TYR A 668 37.69 3.86 -14.58
N THR A 669 38.83 4.30 -14.04
CA THR A 669 40.15 3.96 -14.56
C THR A 669 40.89 3.14 -13.52
N LEU A 670 41.04 1.83 -13.77
CA LEU A 670 41.73 0.90 -12.88
C LEU A 670 43.21 0.84 -13.23
N THR A 671 44.07 1.05 -12.24
CA THR A 671 45.54 1.03 -12.38
C THR A 671 46.18 0.19 -11.28
N LEU A 672 47.30 -0.45 -11.58
CA LEU A 672 48.08 -1.17 -10.58
C LEU A 672 48.98 -0.19 -9.82
N ASP A 673 48.94 -0.28 -8.49
CA ASP A 673 49.82 0.46 -7.61
C ASP A 673 51.19 -0.23 -7.58
N LEU A 674 52.01 0.06 -8.60
CA LEU A 674 53.37 -0.46 -8.72
C LEU A 674 54.31 0.42 -7.88
N LEU A 675 55.00 -0.18 -6.90
CA LEU A 675 56.04 0.52 -6.12
C LEU A 675 57.05 1.19 -7.08
N PRO A 676 57.41 2.47 -6.86
CA PRO A 676 58.28 3.21 -7.77
C PRO A 676 59.64 2.55 -7.85
N ARG A 677 60.03 2.14 -9.06
CA ARG A 677 61.36 1.63 -9.38
C ARG A 677 62.35 2.81 -9.29
N PRO A 678 63.45 2.73 -8.52
CA PRO A 678 64.40 3.83 -8.43
C PRO A 678 65.05 4.11 -9.80
N PRO A 679 65.35 5.38 -10.13
CA PRO A 679 65.81 5.75 -11.46
C PRO A 679 67.19 5.16 -11.75
N HIS A 680 67.28 4.38 -12.83
CA HIS A 680 68.56 3.96 -13.40
C HIS A 680 69.31 5.20 -13.92
N GLN A 681 70.43 5.52 -13.30
CA GLN A 681 71.39 6.49 -13.84
C GLN A 681 72.02 5.94 -15.10
N ALA A 682 71.88 6.69 -16.19
CA ALA A 682 72.59 6.48 -17.43
C ALA A 682 74.03 7.01 -17.32
N GLY A 683 74.97 6.19 -17.79
CA GLY A 683 76.25 6.64 -18.35
C GLY A 683 77.46 6.61 -17.42
N HIS A 684 78.41 5.71 -17.71
CA HIS A 684 79.73 6.18 -18.11
C HIS A 684 80.49 5.14 -18.94
N VAL A 685 80.83 5.58 -20.15
CA VAL A 685 81.78 4.96 -21.07
C VAL A 685 83.19 5.10 -20.49
N VAL A 686 83.95 4.00 -20.44
CA VAL A 686 85.42 4.04 -20.44
C VAL A 686 85.94 2.99 -21.42
N THR A 687 86.69 3.50 -22.38
CA THR A 687 87.42 2.84 -23.45
C THR A 687 88.64 2.09 -22.90
N THR A 688 88.86 0.84 -23.26
CA THR A 688 90.22 0.26 -23.34
C THR A 688 90.29 -0.89 -24.33
N THR A 689 91.46 -0.98 -24.95
CA THR A 689 91.87 -1.63 -26.20
C THR A 689 92.08 -3.15 -26.13
N LEU A 690 91.98 -3.78 -27.31
CA LEU A 690 92.27 -5.17 -27.63
C LEU A 690 93.67 -5.66 -27.21
N GLY A 691 93.74 -6.92 -26.76
CA GLY A 691 94.94 -7.75 -26.87
C GLY A 691 94.92 -9.03 -26.01
N GLY A 692 94.74 -10.19 -26.65
CA GLY A 692 95.49 -11.42 -26.31
C GLY A 692 94.83 -12.49 -25.42
N HIS A 693 94.29 -13.52 -26.08
CA HIS A 693 94.35 -14.97 -25.81
C HIS A 693 94.18 -15.60 -24.40
N ASP A 694 93.20 -16.51 -24.40
CA ASP A 694 93.20 -17.92 -23.97
C ASP A 694 93.13 -18.35 -22.49
N ALA A 695 92.08 -19.17 -22.29
CA ALA A 695 92.03 -20.45 -21.59
C ALA A 695 92.11 -20.47 -20.05
N ALA A 696 90.90 -20.56 -19.50
CA ALA A 696 90.39 -21.70 -18.74
C ALA A 696 90.96 -22.05 -17.34
N THR A 697 89.96 -22.33 -16.48
CA THR A 697 89.91 -23.33 -15.42
C THR A 697 90.43 -22.99 -14.02
N THR A 698 89.44 -22.69 -13.16
CA THR A 698 89.10 -23.36 -11.89
C THR A 698 90.17 -23.51 -10.79
N GLY A 699 89.85 -22.99 -9.60
CA GLY A 699 90.33 -23.59 -8.35
C GLY A 699 90.39 -22.67 -7.13
N ALA A 700 89.36 -22.77 -6.28
CA ALA A 700 89.42 -22.93 -4.81
C ALA A 700 90.24 -22.00 -3.88
N ALA A 701 89.55 -21.59 -2.80
CA ALA A 701 90.01 -21.45 -1.39
C ALA A 701 91.04 -20.35 -1.06
N GLU A 702 91.14 -19.75 0.12
CA GLU A 702 90.38 -19.64 1.39
C GLU A 702 91.09 -18.53 2.20
N ALA A 703 90.42 -18.01 3.24
CA ALA A 703 90.95 -17.24 4.38
C ALA A 703 91.39 -15.78 4.09
N SER A 704 91.14 -14.76 4.92
CA SER A 704 90.71 -14.62 6.33
C SER A 704 90.27 -13.14 6.53
N SER A 705 89.07 -12.87 7.08
CA SER A 705 88.77 -12.26 8.41
C SER A 705 89.77 -11.19 8.92
N PRO A 706 89.31 -10.05 9.51
CA PRO A 706 88.62 -10.01 10.82
C PRO A 706 87.27 -9.23 10.81
N VAL A 707 86.22 -9.63 11.57
CA VAL A 707 85.89 -9.30 13.00
C VAL A 707 85.51 -7.80 13.15
N ALA A 708 84.39 -7.35 13.72
CA ALA A 708 83.51 -7.86 14.79
C ALA A 708 82.11 -7.17 14.71
N THR A 709 81.00 -7.92 14.83
CA THR A 709 80.07 -8.06 16.00
C THR A 709 79.08 -6.89 16.20
N SER A 710 77.78 -7.05 16.48
CA SER A 710 76.92 -8.15 17.01
C SER A 710 75.44 -7.75 16.78
N SER A 711 74.54 -8.51 16.14
CA SER A 711 73.74 -9.69 16.60
C SER A 711 72.77 -9.40 17.78
N SER A 712 71.54 -9.91 17.88
CA SER A 712 70.98 -11.20 17.40
C SER A 712 69.45 -11.29 17.52
N LEU A 713 68.89 -12.28 16.82
CA LEU A 713 67.52 -12.81 16.85
C LEU A 713 67.19 -13.72 18.08
N SER A 714 65.87 -13.81 18.34
CA SER A 714 65.04 -15.02 18.57
C SER A 714 65.16 -15.97 19.78
N SER A 715 63.96 -16.33 20.27
CA SER A 715 63.42 -17.69 20.51
C SER A 715 63.16 -18.17 21.96
N SER A 716 61.88 -18.52 22.16
CA SER A 716 61.26 -19.63 22.92
C SER A 716 61.78 -20.10 24.29
N GLY A 717 60.85 -20.19 25.25
CA GLY A 717 60.68 -21.39 26.09
C GLY A 717 60.70 -21.20 27.63
N GLY A 718 59.54 -21.40 28.27
CA GLY A 718 59.43 -22.23 29.48
C GLY A 718 59.51 -21.59 30.89
N SER A 719 58.41 -21.82 31.65
CA SER A 719 58.31 -22.06 33.11
C SER A 719 58.29 -20.89 34.13
N THR A 720 57.29 -21.01 35.02
CA THR A 720 56.92 -20.29 36.26
C THR A 720 57.92 -20.55 37.42
N PRO A 721 57.74 -20.13 38.71
CA PRO A 721 56.67 -19.32 39.36
C PRO A 721 57.15 -18.22 40.35
N SER A 722 56.17 -17.47 40.91
CA SER A 722 56.06 -17.00 42.31
C SER A 722 56.38 -15.55 42.72
N ALA A 723 55.45 -15.01 43.52
CA ALA A 723 55.57 -14.05 44.64
C ALA A 723 55.41 -12.52 44.39
N LEU A 724 54.16 -12.06 44.53
CA LEU A 724 53.61 -11.07 45.53
C LEU A 724 54.58 -10.45 46.57
N PRO A 725 54.18 -9.42 47.38
CA PRO A 725 53.02 -8.50 47.30
C PRO A 725 53.33 -7.02 47.68
N SER A 726 52.29 -6.17 47.69
CA SER A 726 51.96 -5.07 48.63
C SER A 726 51.50 -3.82 47.87
N SER A 727 50.47 -3.06 48.23
CA SER A 727 49.50 -3.10 49.35
C SER A 727 48.40 -2.06 49.05
N PHE A 728 47.15 -2.40 49.39
CA PHE A 728 46.00 -1.50 49.62
C PHE A 728 46.30 -0.49 50.79
N PRO A 729 45.40 0.44 51.24
CA PRO A 729 43.94 0.51 51.05
C PRO A 729 43.24 1.92 51.08
N HIS A 730 41.89 1.88 50.94
CA HIS A 730 40.86 2.79 51.51
C HIS A 730 40.73 4.21 50.90
N SER A 731 39.56 4.90 50.82
CA SER A 731 38.15 4.68 51.20
C SER A 731 37.29 5.85 50.66
N SER A 732 35.97 5.64 50.59
CA SER A 732 34.86 6.59 50.82
C SER A 732 34.57 7.78 49.86
N SER A 733 33.32 7.79 49.37
CA SER A 733 32.47 8.85 48.77
C SER A 733 32.35 10.14 49.64
N PRO A 734 31.63 11.26 49.27
CA PRO A 734 30.74 11.52 48.12
C PRO A 734 30.75 12.96 47.49
N SER A 735 29.97 13.13 46.41
CA SER A 735 29.21 14.35 46.00
C SER A 735 29.87 15.50 45.19
N SER A 736 29.07 15.94 44.19
CA SER A 736 28.92 17.31 43.66
C SER A 736 29.76 17.80 42.46
N THR A 737 29.02 18.37 41.49
CA THR A 737 29.33 19.42 40.49
C THR A 737 30.05 19.07 39.15
N LYS A 738 29.29 19.28 38.05
CA LYS A 738 29.65 19.34 36.60
C LYS A 738 30.55 20.57 36.29
N PRO A 739 31.05 20.87 35.05
CA PRO A 739 30.98 20.19 33.73
C PRO A 739 32.33 20.10 32.96
N HIS A 740 32.42 19.28 31.89
CA HIS A 740 33.00 19.60 30.56
C HIS A 740 33.26 18.33 29.72
N ASN A 741 32.90 18.41 28.43
CA ASN A 741 33.16 17.42 27.39
C ASN A 741 34.63 17.41 26.97
N ALA A 742 35.19 16.21 26.79
CA ALA A 742 35.91 15.73 25.59
C ALA A 742 36.90 14.63 25.98
N GLU A 743 36.67 13.38 25.56
CA GLU A 743 37.66 12.52 24.91
C GLU A 743 37.12 11.10 24.64
N ALA A 744 37.39 10.67 23.41
CA ALA A 744 37.77 9.33 22.97
C ALA A 744 37.36 8.13 23.84
N ARG A 745 36.39 7.36 23.33
CA ARG A 745 36.34 5.90 23.55
C ARG A 745 37.01 5.21 22.37
N GLU A 746 38.23 4.75 22.64
CA GLU A 746 38.83 3.64 21.89
C GLU A 746 38.05 2.35 22.10
N ALA A 747 38.09 1.53 21.06
CA ALA A 747 37.25 0.37 20.83
C ALA A 747 37.45 -0.75 21.85
N GLU A 748 36.35 -1.15 22.49
CA GLU A 748 36.24 -2.45 23.15
C GLU A 748 35.94 -3.49 22.06
N VAL A 749 36.94 -4.29 21.70
CA VAL A 749 36.80 -5.47 20.84
C VAL A 749 36.00 -6.51 21.61
N ARG A 750 34.69 -6.58 21.36
CA ARG A 750 33.86 -7.74 21.69
C ARG A 750 33.85 -8.70 20.51
N LEU A 751 34.51 -9.84 20.71
CA LEU A 751 34.39 -11.02 19.85
C LEU A 751 32.94 -11.51 19.88
N LEU A 752 32.22 -11.28 18.79
CA LEU A 752 30.95 -11.93 18.50
C LEU A 752 31.21 -13.40 18.09
N PRO A 753 30.41 -14.37 18.56
CA PRO A 753 30.52 -15.77 18.18
C PRO A 753 30.20 -15.98 16.69
N PRO A 754 30.75 -17.02 16.05
CA PRO A 754 30.57 -17.26 14.62
C PRO A 754 29.10 -17.49 14.26
N LEU A 755 28.68 -16.81 13.19
CA LEU A 755 27.43 -17.00 12.48
C LEU A 755 27.18 -18.48 12.18
N LEU A 756 26.21 -19.07 12.85
CA LEU A 756 25.51 -20.28 12.42
C LEU A 756 24.02 -19.96 12.38
N LYS A 757 23.61 -19.21 11.36
CA LYS A 757 22.20 -19.07 11.00
C LYS A 757 21.98 -18.61 9.56
N ASP A 758 22.77 -19.13 8.62
CA ASP A 758 22.50 -19.04 7.18
C ASP A 758 22.81 -20.38 6.51
N GLN A 759 21.98 -21.38 6.82
CA GLN A 759 21.83 -22.60 6.01
C GLN A 759 20.44 -23.19 6.33
N ALA A 760 19.41 -22.45 5.94
CA ALA A 760 18.06 -23.00 5.89
C ALA A 760 17.24 -22.23 4.85
N TRP A 761 17.66 -22.27 3.59
CA TRP A 761 16.78 -21.99 2.45
C TRP A 761 17.01 -23.03 1.35
N GLY A 762 15.90 -23.47 0.76
CA GLY A 762 15.90 -24.21 -0.50
C GLY A 762 15.46 -25.67 -0.39
N VAL A 763 14.25 -25.94 0.09
CA VAL A 763 13.53 -27.12 -0.43
C VAL A 763 12.74 -26.63 -1.63
N HIS A 764 13.19 -26.99 -2.82
CA HIS A 764 12.48 -26.68 -4.07
C HIS A 764 11.08 -27.31 -4.05
N ALA A 765 10.08 -26.57 -4.52
CA ALA A 765 8.68 -27.03 -4.61
C ALA A 765 8.50 -28.34 -5.41
N GLN A 766 9.47 -28.73 -6.24
CA GLN A 766 9.49 -30.02 -6.95
C GLN A 766 9.72 -31.23 -6.02
N GLU A 767 10.47 -31.08 -4.93
CA GLU A 767 10.77 -32.20 -4.02
C GLU A 767 9.60 -32.51 -3.08
N ALA A 768 8.85 -31.49 -2.67
CA ALA A 768 7.59 -31.68 -1.93
C ALA A 768 6.53 -32.39 -2.78
N PHE A 769 6.49 -32.11 -4.10
CA PHE A 769 5.61 -32.80 -5.04
C PHE A 769 6.03 -34.26 -5.25
N LEU A 770 7.34 -34.55 -5.28
CA LEU A 770 7.85 -35.93 -5.37
C LEU A 770 7.52 -36.74 -4.10
N LEU A 771 7.64 -36.15 -2.92
CA LEU A 771 7.26 -36.75 -1.63
C LEU A 771 5.74 -36.97 -1.53
N PHE A 772 4.93 -36.06 -2.08
CA PHE A 772 3.48 -36.19 -2.13
C PHE A 772 3.01 -37.28 -3.12
N CYS A 773 3.66 -37.38 -4.29
CA CYS A 773 3.41 -38.44 -5.27
C CYS A 773 3.89 -39.83 -4.81
N LEU A 774 4.91 -39.89 -3.93
CA LEU A 774 5.36 -41.14 -3.31
C LEU A 774 4.46 -41.60 -2.14
N ALA A 775 3.75 -40.67 -1.48
CA ALA A 775 2.80 -40.96 -0.42
C ALA A 775 1.42 -41.45 -0.92
N LEU A 776 1.04 -41.08 -2.15
CA LEU A 776 -0.18 -41.54 -2.81
C LEU A 776 0.15 -42.69 -3.78
N GLY A 777 0.32 -43.88 -3.22
CA GLY A 777 0.55 -45.11 -3.99
C GLY A 777 -0.52 -45.33 -5.07
N LYS A 778 -0.04 -45.87 -6.21
CA LYS A 778 -0.81 -46.27 -7.40
C LYS A 778 -2.20 -46.83 -7.07
N LEU A 779 -3.24 -46.20 -7.64
CA LEU A 779 -4.54 -46.77 -7.93
C LEU A 779 -4.96 -46.34 -9.33
#